data_AF-A0A6J0YMR5-F1
#
_entry.id   AF-A0A6J0YMR5-F1
#
_cell.length_a   1.000
_cell.length_b   1.000
_cell.length_c   1.000
_cell.angle_alpha   90.00
_cell.angle_beta   90.00
_cell.angle_gamma   90.00
#
_symmetry.space_group_name_H-M   'P 1'
#
loop_
_entity.id
_entity.type
_entity.pdbx_description
1 polymer ?
#
loop_
_entity_poly.entity_id
_entity_poly.type
_entity_poly.pdbx_seq_one_letter_code
_entity_poly.pdbx_strand_id
1 'polypeptide(L)'
;MAAQVTLEDALSNVDLLEELPLPDQQPCIEPPPSSLLYQPNFNTNFEDRNAFVTGIARYIEQATVHSSMNEMLEEGQEYAVMLYTWRSCSRAIPQVKCNEQPNRVEIYEKTVEVLEPEVTKLMNFMYFQRNAIERFCGEVRRLCHAERRKDFVSEAYLITLGKFINMFAVLDELKNMKCSVKNDHSAYKRAAQFLRKMADPQSIQESQNLSMFLANHNKITQSLQQQLEVISGYEELLADIVNLCVDYYENRMYLTPSEKHMLLKVMGFGLYLMDGSVSNIYKLDAKKRINLSKIDKYFKQLQVVPLFGDMQIELARYIKTSAHYEENKSRWTCTSSSSSPQYNICEQMVQIREDHMRFISELARYSNSEVVTGSGRQEAQKTDAEYRKLFDLALQGLQLLSQWSAHVMEVYSWKLVHPTDKYSNKDCPDNAEEYERATRYNYTSEEKFALVEVIAMIKGLQVLMGRMESVFNHAIRHTVYAALQDFSQVTLREPLRQAIKKKKNVIQSVLQAIRKTVCDWETGHEPFNDPALRGEKDPKSGFDIKVPRRAVGPSSTQLYLVRTMAESLSSAELLRQLKSVGAERLLHVVNAFLRQSYVYPPLLTFGETLQQCCDLSQLWFREFFLELTMGRRIQFPIEMSMPWILTDHILETKEASMMEYVLYSLDLYNDSAHYALTRFNKQFLYDEIEAEVNLCFDQFVYKLADQIFAYYKVMAGSLLLDKRLRSECKNQGATIHLPPSNRYETLLKQRHVQLLGRSIDLNRLITQRVSAAMYKSLELAIGRFESEDLTSIVELDGLLEINRMTHKLLSKYLTLDSFDAMFREANHNVSAPYGRITLHVFWELNYDFLPNYCYNGSTNR
;
A
#
# COMPACT_ATOMS: atom_id res chain seq x y z
N MET A 1 -6.56 -53.34 19.35
CA MET A 1 -7.40 -53.63 18.18
C MET A 1 -6.93 -52.72 17.07
N ALA A 2 -6.35 -53.28 16.00
CA ALA A 2 -5.99 -52.51 14.81
C ALA A 2 -7.29 -52.07 14.12
N ALA A 3 -7.50 -50.77 13.98
CA ALA A 3 -8.65 -50.25 13.24
C ALA A 3 -8.49 -50.67 11.77
N GLN A 4 -9.52 -51.29 11.19
CA GLN A 4 -9.58 -51.58 9.76
C GLN A 4 -9.68 -50.24 9.02
N VAL A 5 -8.64 -49.90 8.26
CA VAL A 5 -8.64 -48.75 7.34
C VAL A 5 -9.55 -49.12 6.16
N THR A 6 -10.50 -48.24 5.84
CA THR A 6 -11.43 -48.46 4.72
C THR A 6 -10.74 -48.20 3.38
N LEU A 7 -11.32 -48.70 2.28
CA LEU A 7 -10.78 -48.44 0.93
C LEU A 7 -10.89 -46.94 0.60
N GLU A 8 -11.96 -46.28 1.05
CA GLU A 8 -12.14 -44.83 0.92
C GLU A 8 -11.07 -44.04 1.70
N ASP A 9 -10.68 -44.46 2.91
CA ASP A 9 -9.58 -43.83 3.65
C ASP A 9 -8.23 -44.01 2.92
N ALA A 10 -8.01 -45.16 2.30
CA ALA A 10 -6.79 -45.42 1.54
C ALA A 10 -6.72 -44.60 0.24
N LEU A 11 -7.85 -44.42 -0.45
CA LEU A 11 -7.95 -43.58 -1.65
C LEU A 11 -7.80 -42.09 -1.31
N SER A 12 -8.46 -41.62 -0.25
CA SER A 12 -8.31 -40.24 0.26
C SER A 12 -6.86 -39.90 0.59
N ASN A 13 -6.11 -40.84 1.19
CA ASN A 13 -4.68 -40.67 1.45
C ASN A 13 -3.82 -40.59 0.17
N VAL A 14 -4.25 -41.20 -0.94
CA VAL A 14 -3.57 -41.11 -2.24
C VAL A 14 -3.93 -39.80 -2.93
N ASP A 15 -5.20 -39.37 -2.87
CA ASP A 15 -5.66 -38.09 -3.39
C ASP A 15 -4.94 -36.92 -2.69
N LEU A 16 -4.68 -37.05 -1.37
CA LEU A 16 -3.86 -36.11 -0.58
C LEU A 16 -2.40 -35.99 -1.06
N LEU A 17 -1.84 -37.05 -1.66
CA LEU A 17 -0.50 -37.00 -2.28
C LEU A 17 -0.54 -36.33 -3.66
N GLU A 18 -1.66 -36.42 -4.37
CA GLU A 18 -1.89 -35.75 -5.66
C GLU A 18 -2.14 -34.24 -5.47
N GLU A 19 -2.74 -33.85 -4.34
CA GLU A 19 -2.95 -32.45 -3.94
C GLU A 19 -1.75 -31.81 -3.24
N LEU A 20 -0.72 -32.58 -2.88
CA LEU A 20 0.47 -32.07 -2.22
C LEU A 20 1.28 -31.23 -3.23
N PRO A 21 1.32 -29.89 -3.09
CA PRO A 21 2.13 -29.08 -3.98
C PRO A 21 3.58 -29.50 -3.78
N LEU A 22 4.19 -30.09 -4.81
CA LEU A 22 5.62 -30.34 -4.81
C LEU A 22 6.28 -28.97 -4.60
N PRO A 23 7.05 -28.77 -3.51
CA PRO A 23 7.67 -27.49 -3.26
C PRO A 23 8.60 -27.21 -4.43
N ASP A 24 8.28 -26.16 -5.16
CA ASP A 24 9.20 -25.61 -6.13
C ASP A 24 10.53 -25.31 -5.41
N GLN A 25 11.64 -25.74 -6.00
CA GLN A 25 12.97 -25.60 -5.39
C GLN A 25 13.51 -24.16 -5.46
N GLN A 26 12.73 -23.22 -6.01
CA GLN A 26 13.03 -21.80 -6.06
C GLN A 26 12.94 -21.13 -4.67
N PRO A 27 13.96 -20.34 -4.27
CA PRO A 27 13.87 -19.50 -3.08
C PRO A 27 12.76 -18.44 -3.24
N CYS A 28 11.90 -18.32 -2.22
CA CYS A 28 10.86 -17.30 -2.15
C CYS A 28 11.47 -15.94 -1.74
N ILE A 29 12.05 -15.25 -2.71
CA ILE A 29 12.51 -13.85 -2.57
C ILE A 29 11.65 -12.89 -3.40
N GLU A 30 10.41 -13.31 -3.63
CA GLU A 30 9.43 -12.58 -4.41
C GLU A 30 8.10 -12.47 -3.64
N PRO A 31 7.36 -11.38 -3.85
CA PRO A 31 6.00 -11.17 -3.37
C PRO A 31 4.98 -12.12 -4.04
N PRO A 32 3.74 -12.19 -3.53
CA PRO A 32 2.73 -13.05 -4.12
C PRO A 32 2.30 -12.49 -5.48
N PRO A 33 2.08 -13.33 -6.51
CA PRO A 33 1.62 -12.85 -7.81
C PRO A 33 0.29 -12.11 -7.66
N SER A 34 0.20 -10.91 -8.25
CA SER A 34 -1.05 -10.18 -8.43
C SER A 34 -1.95 -10.93 -9.43
N SER A 35 -2.47 -12.07 -9.00
CA SER A 35 -3.41 -12.89 -9.77
C SER A 35 -4.76 -12.20 -9.85
N LEU A 36 -5.64 -12.64 -10.75
CA LEU A 36 -7.07 -12.31 -10.69
C LEU A 36 -7.65 -12.80 -9.35
N LEU A 37 -7.69 -11.90 -8.36
CA LEU A 37 -8.23 -12.18 -7.03
C LEU A 37 -9.73 -11.99 -7.08
N TYR A 38 -10.47 -13.10 -7.14
CA TYR A 38 -11.91 -13.09 -6.93
C TYR A 38 -12.19 -13.13 -5.42
N GLN A 39 -12.58 -11.98 -4.86
CA GLN A 39 -13.01 -11.89 -3.47
C GLN A 39 -14.52 -11.67 -3.38
N PRO A 40 -15.27 -12.55 -2.69
CA PRO A 40 -16.68 -12.30 -2.44
C PRO A 40 -16.83 -11.13 -1.46
N ASN A 41 -17.43 -10.04 -1.91
CA ASN A 41 -17.79 -8.90 -1.04
C ASN A 41 -19.14 -9.17 -0.37
N PHE A 42 -19.11 -9.39 0.95
CA PHE A 42 -20.32 -9.59 1.76
C PHE A 42 -20.81 -8.30 2.45
N ASN A 43 -20.19 -7.15 2.17
CA ASN A 43 -20.68 -5.86 2.61
C ASN A 43 -21.82 -5.39 1.69
N THR A 44 -23.04 -5.51 2.19
CA THR A 44 -24.28 -5.17 1.46
C THR A 44 -24.67 -3.70 1.58
N ASN A 45 -23.83 -2.83 2.17
CA ASN A 45 -24.17 -1.43 2.47
C ASN A 45 -25.57 -1.29 3.13
N PHE A 46 -25.91 -2.23 4.01
CA PHE A 46 -27.18 -2.30 4.71
C PHE A 46 -28.43 -2.50 3.84
N GLU A 47 -28.33 -3.12 2.66
CA GLU A 47 -29.49 -3.43 1.81
C GLU A 47 -30.54 -4.31 2.52
N ASP A 48 -30.11 -5.26 3.35
CA ASP A 48 -30.95 -6.19 4.11
C ASP A 48 -31.53 -5.58 5.42
N ARG A 49 -31.34 -4.28 5.67
CA ARG A 49 -31.83 -3.58 6.89
C ARG A 49 -33.33 -3.78 7.17
N ASN A 50 -34.13 -3.90 6.12
CA ASN A 50 -35.58 -4.12 6.23
C ASN A 50 -35.95 -5.54 6.68
N ALA A 51 -35.02 -6.48 6.77
CA ALA A 51 -35.28 -7.79 7.37
C ALA A 51 -35.31 -7.74 8.91
N PHE A 52 -34.71 -6.70 9.51
CA PHE A 52 -34.54 -6.56 10.97
C PHE A 52 -35.59 -5.61 11.60
N VAL A 53 -36.80 -5.52 11.03
CA VAL A 53 -37.93 -4.62 11.41
C VAL A 53 -38.33 -4.67 12.88
N THR A 54 -37.85 -5.66 13.64
CA THR A 54 -38.11 -5.80 15.08
C THR A 54 -37.36 -4.77 15.97
N GLY A 55 -36.50 -3.92 15.39
CA GLY A 55 -35.76 -2.86 16.08
C GLY A 55 -36.50 -1.51 16.17
N ILE A 56 -35.94 -0.57 16.94
CA ILE A 56 -36.44 0.81 16.99
C ILE A 56 -36.23 1.45 15.60
N ALA A 57 -37.33 1.81 14.92
CA ALA A 57 -37.34 2.31 13.53
C ALA A 57 -36.27 3.38 13.22
N ARG A 58 -35.90 4.18 14.23
CA ARG A 58 -34.84 5.18 14.15
C ARG A 58 -33.49 4.67 13.63
N TYR A 59 -33.07 3.45 13.99
CA TYR A 59 -31.76 2.94 13.60
C TYR A 59 -31.74 2.46 12.16
N ILE A 60 -32.89 1.98 11.65
CA ILE A 60 -33.07 1.57 10.25
C ILE A 60 -33.08 2.81 9.34
N GLU A 61 -33.77 3.86 9.77
CA GLU A 61 -33.74 5.17 9.07
C GLU A 61 -32.31 5.72 9.02
N GLN A 62 -31.59 5.70 10.16
CA GLN A 62 -30.19 6.12 10.20
C GLN A 62 -29.28 5.26 9.30
N ALA A 63 -29.48 3.93 9.26
CA ALA A 63 -28.76 3.04 8.35
C ALA A 63 -29.03 3.38 6.88
N THR A 64 -30.27 3.76 6.55
CA THR A 64 -30.68 4.15 5.19
C THR A 64 -29.97 5.45 4.76
N VAL A 65 -29.97 6.46 5.62
CA VAL A 65 -29.26 7.72 5.35
C VAL A 65 -27.75 7.48 5.24
N HIS A 66 -27.18 6.69 6.15
CA HIS A 66 -25.75 6.37 6.14
C HIS A 66 -25.34 5.63 4.86
N SER A 67 -26.09 4.61 4.46
CA SER A 67 -25.85 3.85 3.23
C SER A 67 -25.82 4.75 1.98
N SER A 68 -26.79 5.66 1.86
CA SER A 68 -26.83 6.58 0.71
C SER A 68 -25.77 7.69 0.76
N MET A 69 -25.26 8.03 1.95
CA MET A 69 -24.10 8.91 2.09
C MET A 69 -22.81 8.21 1.67
N ASN A 70 -22.65 6.91 1.94
CA ASN A 70 -21.49 6.14 1.50
C ASN A 70 -21.42 6.05 -0.04
N GLU A 71 -22.54 5.84 -0.72
CA GLU A 71 -22.60 5.83 -2.19
C GLU A 71 -22.05 7.13 -2.81
N MET A 72 -22.35 8.27 -2.18
CA MET A 72 -21.85 9.57 -2.64
C MET A 72 -20.36 9.78 -2.36
N LEU A 73 -19.78 9.11 -1.35
CA LEU A 73 -18.33 9.10 -1.14
C LEU A 73 -17.62 8.32 -2.25
N GLU A 74 -18.17 7.19 -2.67
CA GLU A 74 -17.64 6.40 -3.80
C GLU A 74 -17.73 7.20 -5.11
N GLU A 75 -18.86 7.84 -5.39
CA GLU A 75 -19.01 8.74 -6.56
C GLU A 75 -18.00 9.91 -6.51
N GLY A 76 -17.77 10.50 -5.32
CA GLY A 76 -16.76 11.53 -5.14
C GLY A 76 -15.33 11.06 -5.40
N GLN A 77 -15.03 9.80 -5.05
CA GLN A 77 -13.74 9.18 -5.35
C GLN A 77 -13.54 9.02 -6.86
N GLU A 78 -14.58 8.67 -7.62
CA GLU A 78 -14.50 8.60 -9.10
C GLU A 78 -14.14 9.96 -9.71
N TYR A 79 -14.73 11.06 -9.22
CA TYR A 79 -14.36 12.41 -9.66
C TYR A 79 -12.95 12.80 -9.23
N ALA A 80 -12.48 12.36 -8.07
CA ALA A 80 -11.09 12.59 -7.64
C ALA A 80 -10.11 11.88 -8.60
N VAL A 81 -10.40 10.63 -8.98
CA VAL A 81 -9.63 9.89 -10.01
C VAL A 81 -9.67 10.63 -11.34
N MET A 82 -10.86 11.08 -11.78
CA MET A 82 -11.02 11.85 -13.02
C MET A 82 -10.12 13.09 -13.02
N LEU A 83 -10.16 13.90 -11.95
CA LEU A 83 -9.35 15.12 -11.85
C LEU A 83 -7.86 14.81 -11.83
N TYR A 84 -7.42 13.87 -10.98
CA TYR A 84 -6.02 13.52 -10.83
C TYR A 84 -5.39 13.01 -12.14
N THR A 85 -6.12 12.14 -12.86
CA THR A 85 -5.66 11.53 -14.11
C THR A 85 -5.95 12.38 -15.35
N TRP A 86 -6.50 13.59 -15.20
CA TRP A 86 -6.73 14.50 -16.31
C TRP A 86 -5.42 15.12 -16.80
N ARG A 87 -4.97 14.74 -17.99
CA ARG A 87 -3.88 15.40 -18.72
C ARG A 87 -4.44 16.30 -19.81
N SER A 88 -3.74 17.39 -20.12
CA SER A 88 -4.27 18.41 -21.04
C SER A 88 -4.40 17.91 -22.47
N CYS A 89 -5.64 17.85 -22.96
CA CYS A 89 -5.93 17.62 -24.37
C CYS A 89 -5.56 18.83 -25.23
N SER A 90 -5.78 20.05 -24.73
CA SER A 90 -5.51 21.29 -25.48
C SER A 90 -4.04 21.50 -25.83
N ARG A 91 -3.11 20.90 -25.08
CA ARG A 91 -1.68 20.86 -25.45
C ARG A 91 -1.38 19.99 -26.68
N ALA A 92 -2.20 18.97 -26.94
CA ALA A 92 -2.09 18.11 -28.11
C ALA A 92 -2.81 18.67 -29.35
N ILE A 93 -3.68 19.67 -29.18
CA ILE A 93 -4.46 20.27 -30.26
C ILE A 93 -3.62 21.32 -31.01
N PRO A 94 -3.55 21.29 -32.35
CA PRO A 94 -2.85 22.31 -33.14
C PRO A 94 -3.50 23.68 -32.96
N GLN A 95 -2.72 24.68 -32.56
CA GLN A 95 -3.23 26.03 -32.33
C GLN A 95 -3.51 26.77 -33.64
N VAL A 96 -4.63 27.48 -33.70
CA VAL A 96 -4.95 28.40 -34.79
C VAL A 96 -4.12 29.68 -34.61
N LYS A 97 -3.16 29.92 -35.52
CA LYS A 97 -2.21 31.04 -35.43
C LYS A 97 -2.80 32.38 -35.88
N CYS A 98 -3.66 32.35 -36.90
CA CYS A 98 -4.31 33.54 -37.44
C CYS A 98 -5.71 33.20 -37.97
N ASN A 99 -6.50 34.25 -38.23
CA ASN A 99 -7.87 34.10 -38.72
C ASN A 99 -7.97 33.55 -40.16
N GLU A 100 -6.88 33.66 -40.93
CA GLU A 100 -6.79 33.28 -42.34
C GLU A 100 -6.27 31.84 -42.53
N GLN A 101 -6.05 31.11 -41.43
CA GLN A 101 -5.52 29.74 -41.48
C GLN A 101 -6.50 28.79 -42.22
N PRO A 102 -6.05 28.05 -43.26
CA PRO A 102 -6.94 27.26 -44.11
C PRO A 102 -7.74 26.20 -43.35
N ASN A 103 -7.09 25.45 -42.47
CA ASN A 103 -7.71 24.37 -41.68
C ASN A 103 -8.34 24.86 -40.37
N ARG A 104 -8.61 26.16 -40.21
CA ARG A 104 -9.17 26.73 -38.97
C ARG A 104 -10.49 26.09 -38.57
N VAL A 105 -11.39 25.88 -39.53
CA VAL A 105 -12.71 25.29 -39.28
C VAL A 105 -12.57 23.84 -38.84
N GLU A 106 -11.80 23.05 -39.59
CA GLU A 106 -11.54 21.63 -39.32
C GLU A 106 -10.93 21.42 -37.92
N ILE A 107 -9.96 22.26 -37.53
CA ILE A 107 -9.35 22.22 -36.20
C ILE A 107 -10.42 22.43 -35.12
N TYR A 108 -11.30 23.43 -35.28
CA TYR A 108 -12.34 23.69 -34.28
C TYR A 108 -13.42 22.60 -34.25
N GLU A 109 -13.78 22.01 -35.38
CA GLU A 109 -14.72 20.88 -35.44
C GLU A 109 -14.16 19.69 -34.67
N LYS A 110 -12.90 19.33 -34.92
CA LYS A 110 -12.21 18.25 -34.20
C LYS A 110 -11.94 18.58 -32.73
N THR A 111 -11.68 19.85 -32.41
CA THR A 111 -11.54 20.31 -31.01
C THR A 111 -12.83 20.05 -30.23
N VAL A 112 -13.98 20.39 -30.82
CA VAL A 112 -15.28 20.12 -30.20
C VAL A 112 -15.53 18.62 -30.09
N GLU A 113 -15.32 17.85 -31.15
CA GLU A 113 -15.53 16.39 -31.17
C GLU A 113 -14.75 15.66 -30.06
N VAL A 114 -13.49 16.06 -29.80
CA VAL A 114 -12.65 15.45 -28.77
C VAL A 114 -13.02 15.93 -27.36
N LEU A 115 -13.28 17.23 -27.18
CA LEU A 115 -13.44 17.82 -25.84
C LEU A 115 -14.88 17.81 -25.32
N GLU A 116 -15.89 17.67 -26.17
CA GLU A 116 -17.31 17.68 -25.74
C GLU A 116 -17.65 16.58 -24.72
N PRO A 117 -17.24 15.30 -24.91
CA PRO A 117 -17.46 14.27 -23.91
C PRO A 117 -16.74 14.56 -22.58
N GLU A 118 -15.55 15.14 -22.65
CA GLU A 118 -14.75 15.49 -21.47
C GLU A 118 -15.38 16.67 -20.70
N VAL A 119 -15.86 17.70 -21.41
CA VAL A 119 -16.59 18.83 -20.79
C VAL A 119 -17.88 18.37 -20.12
N THR A 120 -18.53 17.33 -20.65
CA THR A 120 -19.70 16.71 -20.00
C THR A 120 -19.34 16.15 -18.62
N LYS A 121 -18.18 15.51 -18.48
CA LYS A 121 -17.70 15.04 -17.17
C LYS A 121 -17.47 16.19 -16.20
N LEU A 122 -16.94 17.33 -16.68
CA LEU A 122 -16.76 18.53 -15.86
C LEU A 122 -18.08 19.18 -15.42
N MET A 123 -19.10 19.16 -16.29
CA MET A 123 -20.45 19.58 -15.92
C MET A 123 -21.01 18.69 -14.80
N ASN A 124 -20.91 17.37 -14.97
CA ASN A 124 -21.36 16.41 -13.96
C ASN A 124 -20.60 16.58 -12.64
N PHE A 125 -19.29 16.81 -12.67
CA PHE A 125 -18.51 17.15 -11.49
C PHE A 125 -19.00 18.44 -10.81
N MET A 126 -19.25 19.50 -11.56
CA MET A 126 -19.79 20.76 -11.03
C MET A 126 -21.16 20.55 -10.37
N TYR A 127 -22.03 19.72 -10.95
CA TYR A 127 -23.32 19.38 -10.35
C TYR A 127 -23.19 18.49 -9.12
N PHE A 128 -22.33 17.48 -9.18
CA PHE A 128 -22.04 16.56 -8.09
C PHE A 128 -21.59 17.33 -6.85
N GLN A 129 -20.54 18.14 -6.95
CA GLN A 129 -20.01 18.84 -5.77
C GLN A 129 -21.06 19.78 -5.15
N ARG A 130 -21.92 20.40 -5.98
CA ARG A 130 -23.00 21.28 -5.50
C ARG A 130 -24.02 20.46 -4.70
N ASN A 131 -24.50 19.36 -5.28
CA ASN A 131 -25.44 18.46 -4.62
C ASN A 131 -24.85 17.83 -3.35
N ALA A 132 -23.57 17.45 -3.38
CA ALA A 132 -22.87 16.86 -2.24
C ALA A 132 -22.75 17.87 -1.08
N ILE A 133 -22.41 19.13 -1.35
CA ILE A 133 -22.39 20.19 -0.33
C ILE A 133 -23.80 20.41 0.23
N GLU A 134 -24.82 20.56 -0.63
CA GLU A 134 -26.20 20.78 -0.19
C GLU A 134 -26.71 19.63 0.68
N ARG A 135 -26.43 18.38 0.29
CA ARG A 135 -26.80 17.18 1.04
C ARG A 135 -26.08 17.08 2.37
N PHE A 136 -24.77 17.30 2.39
CA PHE A 136 -23.97 17.31 3.62
C PHE A 136 -24.46 18.40 4.58
N CYS A 137 -24.61 19.65 4.11
CA CYS A 137 -25.12 20.76 4.93
C CYS A 137 -26.57 20.54 5.38
N GLY A 138 -27.40 19.88 4.58
CA GLY A 138 -28.74 19.44 4.95
C GLY A 138 -28.72 18.49 6.15
N GLU A 139 -27.82 17.50 6.15
CA GLU A 139 -27.63 16.59 7.27
C GLU A 139 -27.06 17.29 8.51
N VAL A 140 -26.09 18.21 8.34
CA VAL A 140 -25.59 19.05 9.44
C VAL A 140 -26.73 19.86 10.06
N ARG A 141 -27.58 20.49 9.25
CA ARG A 141 -28.75 21.24 9.72
C ARG A 141 -29.73 20.36 10.49
N ARG A 142 -29.99 19.14 10.00
CA ARG A 142 -30.87 18.17 10.66
C ARG A 142 -30.34 17.77 12.04
N LEU A 143 -29.04 17.50 12.16
CA LEU A 143 -28.39 17.06 13.39
C LEU A 143 -28.16 18.21 14.39
N CYS A 144 -27.97 19.44 13.91
CA CYS A 144 -27.75 20.61 14.77
C CYS A 144 -29.03 21.23 15.35
N HIS A 145 -30.23 20.76 14.94
CA HIS A 145 -31.51 21.22 15.47
C HIS A 145 -31.55 21.16 17.00
N ALA A 146 -32.16 22.15 17.66
CA ALA A 146 -32.06 22.32 19.13
C ALA A 146 -32.52 21.09 19.94
N GLU A 147 -33.52 20.36 19.43
CA GLU A 147 -33.98 19.11 20.04
C GLU A 147 -33.09 17.92 19.66
N ARG A 148 -32.58 17.87 18.42
CA ARG A 148 -31.75 16.76 17.90
C ARG A 148 -30.31 16.79 18.38
N ARG A 149 -29.79 17.96 18.76
CA ARG A 149 -28.43 18.10 19.31
C ARG A 149 -28.23 17.31 20.60
N LYS A 150 -29.32 16.99 21.31
CA LYS A 150 -29.29 16.16 22.53
C LYS A 150 -29.43 14.67 22.21
N ASP A 151 -29.78 14.31 20.98
CA ASP A 151 -29.96 12.94 20.54
C ASP A 151 -28.62 12.27 20.24
N PHE A 152 -28.63 10.94 20.27
CA PHE A 152 -27.48 10.12 19.93
C PHE A 152 -27.21 10.11 18.41
N VAL A 153 -25.95 10.30 18.03
CA VAL A 153 -25.43 10.09 16.67
C VAL A 153 -24.35 9.01 16.78
N SER A 154 -24.36 8.03 15.87
CA SER A 154 -23.39 6.94 15.93
C SER A 154 -22.01 7.39 15.49
N GLU A 155 -20.98 6.85 16.15
CA GLU A 155 -19.57 7.07 15.81
C GLU A 155 -19.30 6.77 14.33
N ALA A 156 -19.83 5.66 13.81
CA ALA A 156 -19.67 5.29 12.40
C ALA A 156 -20.22 6.37 11.45
N TYR A 157 -21.35 6.99 11.80
CA TYR A 157 -21.92 8.06 10.97
C TYR A 157 -21.11 9.36 11.09
N LEU A 158 -20.59 9.70 12.27
CA LEU A 158 -19.67 10.83 12.45
C LEU A 158 -18.39 10.66 11.64
N ILE A 159 -17.82 9.45 11.58
CA ILE A 159 -16.67 9.14 10.73
C ILE A 159 -17.01 9.32 9.25
N THR A 160 -18.19 8.89 8.80
CA THR A 160 -18.65 9.12 7.42
C THR A 160 -18.78 10.60 7.12
N LEU A 161 -19.37 11.42 8.01
CA LEU A 161 -19.39 12.88 7.87
C LEU A 161 -17.97 13.48 7.84
N GLY A 162 -17.04 12.94 8.63
CA GLY A 162 -15.62 13.27 8.55
C GLY A 162 -15.02 12.98 7.17
N LYS A 163 -15.29 11.80 6.60
CA LYS A 163 -14.86 11.44 5.24
C LYS A 163 -15.42 12.41 4.18
N PHE A 164 -16.65 12.91 4.34
CA PHE A 164 -17.20 13.95 3.46
C PHE A 164 -16.40 15.24 3.53
N ILE A 165 -16.04 15.70 4.73
CA ILE A 165 -15.18 16.87 4.93
C ILE A 165 -13.86 16.68 4.17
N ASN A 166 -13.21 15.51 4.32
CA ASN A 166 -12.00 15.20 3.57
C ASN A 166 -12.23 15.11 2.05
N MET A 167 -13.34 14.54 1.59
CA MET A 167 -13.69 14.45 0.16
C MET A 167 -13.74 15.85 -0.46
N PHE A 168 -14.36 16.83 0.22
CA PHE A 168 -14.37 18.20 -0.27
C PHE A 168 -12.97 18.80 -0.37
N ALA A 169 -12.10 18.56 0.62
CA ALA A 169 -10.69 19.01 0.56
C ALA A 169 -9.94 18.39 -0.61
N VAL A 170 -10.07 17.07 -0.82
CA VAL A 170 -9.44 16.34 -1.94
C VAL A 170 -9.89 16.92 -3.28
N LEU A 171 -11.20 17.07 -3.49
CA LEU A 171 -11.76 17.56 -4.75
C LEU A 171 -11.38 19.02 -5.03
N ASP A 172 -11.34 19.88 -4.01
CA ASP A 172 -10.99 21.30 -4.19
C ASP A 172 -9.50 21.45 -4.50
N GLU A 173 -8.61 20.72 -3.81
CA GLU A 173 -7.17 20.78 -4.06
C GLU A 173 -6.79 20.18 -5.42
N LEU A 174 -7.41 19.05 -5.81
CA LEU A 174 -7.24 18.49 -7.16
C LEU A 174 -7.73 19.46 -8.24
N LYS A 175 -8.88 20.11 -8.03
CA LYS A 175 -9.39 21.14 -8.94
C LYS A 175 -8.46 22.35 -9.00
N ASN A 176 -7.94 22.79 -7.86
CA ASN A 176 -7.05 23.94 -7.74
C ASN A 176 -5.75 23.75 -8.53
N MET A 177 -5.17 22.55 -8.46
CA MET A 177 -3.89 22.27 -9.12
C MET A 177 -4.06 22.01 -10.64
N LYS A 178 -5.20 21.46 -11.07
CA LYS A 178 -5.43 21.09 -12.48
C LYS A 178 -5.75 22.28 -13.39
N CYS A 179 -4.71 23.00 -13.81
CA CYS A 179 -4.79 24.00 -14.87
C CYS A 179 -5.24 23.38 -16.20
N SER A 180 -4.84 22.13 -16.48
CA SER A 180 -5.26 21.35 -17.65
C SER A 180 -6.78 21.34 -17.84
N VAL A 181 -7.55 21.08 -16.77
CA VAL A 181 -9.03 21.06 -16.80
C VAL A 181 -9.60 22.42 -17.24
N LYS A 182 -9.11 23.51 -16.64
CA LYS A 182 -9.55 24.88 -16.98
C LYS A 182 -9.23 25.24 -18.44
N ASN A 183 -8.02 24.87 -18.89
CA ASN A 183 -7.54 25.19 -20.23
C ASN A 183 -8.29 24.42 -21.32
N ASP A 184 -8.57 23.13 -21.08
CA ASP A 184 -9.32 22.28 -22.01
C ASP A 184 -10.75 22.79 -22.18
N HIS A 185 -11.47 23.10 -21.09
CA HIS A 185 -12.79 23.74 -21.19
C HIS A 185 -12.73 25.08 -21.93
N SER A 186 -11.69 25.89 -21.72
CA SER A 186 -11.52 27.17 -22.43
C SER A 186 -11.22 27.00 -23.92
N ALA A 187 -10.52 25.94 -24.32
CA ALA A 187 -10.30 25.58 -25.72
C ALA A 187 -11.60 25.13 -26.38
N TYR A 188 -12.37 24.25 -25.71
CA TYR A 188 -13.69 23.83 -26.14
C TYR A 188 -14.64 25.02 -26.34
N LYS A 189 -14.76 25.89 -25.32
CA LYS A 189 -15.67 27.06 -25.36
C LYS A 189 -15.37 27.97 -26.55
N ARG A 190 -14.09 28.24 -26.84
CA ARG A 190 -13.68 29.04 -28.01
C ARG A 190 -14.09 28.38 -29.33
N ALA A 191 -13.85 27.08 -29.47
CA ALA A 191 -14.19 26.32 -30.67
C ALA A 191 -15.71 26.26 -30.90
N ALA A 192 -16.48 25.93 -29.86
CA ALA A 192 -17.94 25.83 -29.92
C ALA A 192 -18.62 27.17 -30.24
N GLN A 193 -18.11 28.27 -29.69
CA GLN A 193 -18.59 29.63 -30.00
C GLN A 193 -18.29 30.01 -31.46
N PHE A 194 -17.10 29.70 -31.96
CA PHE A 194 -16.73 29.97 -33.35
C PHE A 194 -17.64 29.22 -34.34
N LEU A 195 -17.93 27.94 -34.05
CA LEU A 195 -18.81 27.10 -34.86
C LEU A 195 -20.31 27.38 -34.66
N ARG A 196 -20.67 28.31 -33.77
CA ARG A 196 -22.06 28.65 -33.43
C ARG A 196 -22.90 27.46 -32.96
N LYS A 197 -22.28 26.49 -32.28
CA LYS A 197 -22.95 25.28 -31.77
C LYS A 197 -23.78 25.53 -30.49
N MET A 198 -23.44 26.55 -29.71
CA MET A 198 -24.21 26.93 -28.50
C MET A 198 -25.31 27.92 -28.87
N ALA A 199 -26.54 27.43 -29.06
CA ALA A 199 -27.67 28.23 -29.52
C ALA A 199 -28.82 28.34 -28.49
N ASP A 200 -28.93 27.38 -27.57
CA ASP A 200 -29.98 27.39 -26.56
C ASP A 200 -29.56 28.19 -25.30
N PRO A 201 -30.47 28.99 -24.70
CA PRO A 201 -30.16 29.82 -23.54
C PRO A 201 -29.67 29.03 -22.32
N GLN A 202 -30.10 27.78 -22.16
CA GLN A 202 -29.74 26.94 -21.03
C GLN A 202 -28.28 26.49 -21.11
N SER A 203 -27.84 25.95 -22.26
CA SER A 203 -26.44 25.57 -22.52
C SER A 203 -25.48 26.75 -22.37
N ILE A 204 -25.89 27.94 -22.82
CA ILE A 204 -25.09 29.17 -22.64
C ILE A 204 -24.88 29.47 -21.14
N GLN A 205 -25.95 29.40 -20.35
CA GLN A 205 -25.88 29.64 -18.90
C GLN A 205 -25.05 28.55 -18.19
N GLU A 206 -25.21 27.28 -18.56
CA GLU A 206 -24.43 26.17 -18.00
C GLU A 206 -22.94 26.33 -18.30
N SER A 207 -22.58 26.64 -19.54
CA SER A 207 -21.18 26.90 -19.92
C SER A 207 -20.59 28.08 -19.13
N GLN A 208 -21.39 29.12 -18.88
CA GLN A 208 -20.97 30.26 -18.08
C GLN A 208 -20.74 29.88 -16.61
N ASN A 209 -21.64 29.09 -16.02
CA ASN A 209 -21.48 28.59 -14.65
C ASN A 209 -20.22 27.74 -14.51
N LEU A 210 -19.95 26.85 -15.47
CA LEU A 210 -18.74 26.02 -15.47
C LEU A 210 -17.47 26.88 -15.59
N SER A 211 -17.47 27.89 -16.46
CA SER A 211 -16.34 28.84 -16.55
C SER A 211 -16.06 29.51 -15.20
N MET A 212 -17.10 29.97 -14.50
CA MET A 212 -16.94 30.60 -13.19
C MET A 212 -16.46 29.60 -12.13
N PHE A 213 -16.98 28.37 -12.13
CA PHE A 213 -16.54 27.33 -11.20
C PHE A 213 -15.06 27.00 -11.36
N LEU A 214 -14.59 26.78 -12.59
CA LEU A 214 -13.19 26.45 -12.88
C LEU A 214 -12.23 27.63 -12.68
N ALA A 215 -12.71 28.87 -12.84
CA ALA A 215 -11.88 30.07 -12.65
C ALA A 215 -11.65 30.42 -11.18
N ASN A 216 -12.59 30.11 -10.28
CA ASN A 216 -12.50 30.45 -8.86
C ASN A 216 -11.67 29.41 -8.09
N HIS A 217 -10.61 29.86 -7.43
CA HIS A 217 -9.78 29.04 -6.55
C HIS A 217 -10.49 28.81 -5.20
N ASN A 218 -10.30 27.63 -4.59
CA ASN A 218 -10.97 27.21 -3.35
C ASN A 218 -12.50 27.26 -3.39
N LYS A 219 -13.10 27.05 -4.56
CA LYS A 219 -14.54 27.29 -4.77
C LYS A 219 -15.40 26.30 -3.98
N ILE A 220 -14.99 25.04 -3.86
CA ILE A 220 -15.74 24.02 -3.12
C ILE A 220 -15.69 24.35 -1.62
N THR A 221 -14.49 24.64 -1.09
CA THR A 221 -14.28 25.01 0.32
C THR A 221 -15.06 26.27 0.70
N GLN A 222 -14.99 27.33 -0.11
CA GLN A 222 -15.73 28.57 0.15
C GLN A 222 -17.24 28.35 0.15
N SER A 223 -17.75 27.54 -0.78
CA SER A 223 -19.20 27.25 -0.87
C SER A 223 -19.66 26.42 0.32
N LEU A 224 -18.83 25.48 0.79
CA LEU A 224 -19.08 24.70 2.00
C LEU A 224 -19.10 25.59 3.25
N GLN A 225 -18.11 26.46 3.44
CA GLN A 225 -18.07 27.41 4.56
C GLN A 225 -19.31 28.30 4.60
N GLN A 226 -19.68 28.91 3.46
CA GLN A 226 -20.86 29.76 3.36
C GLN A 226 -22.15 29.04 3.75
N GLN A 227 -22.34 27.79 3.33
CA GLN A 227 -23.54 27.03 3.68
C GLN A 227 -23.55 26.51 5.12
N LEU A 228 -22.37 26.21 5.69
CA LEU A 228 -22.23 25.80 7.08
C LEU A 228 -22.45 26.95 8.07
N GLU A 229 -21.86 28.13 7.83
CA GLU A 229 -21.95 29.28 8.75
C GLU A 229 -23.38 29.81 8.91
N VAL A 230 -24.27 29.53 7.96
CA VAL A 230 -25.71 29.86 8.05
C VAL A 230 -26.45 28.94 9.05
N ILE A 231 -25.88 27.77 9.38
CA ILE A 231 -26.49 26.79 10.28
C ILE A 231 -26.06 27.08 11.71
N SER A 232 -27.01 27.44 12.58
CA SER A 232 -26.71 27.71 13.99
C SER A 232 -26.20 26.46 14.72
N GLY A 233 -24.96 26.54 15.23
CA GLY A 233 -24.31 25.46 15.99
C GLY A 233 -23.74 24.33 15.13
N TYR A 234 -23.42 24.61 13.85
CA TYR A 234 -22.70 23.66 12.99
C TYR A 234 -21.36 23.23 13.59
N GLU A 235 -20.70 24.15 14.30
CA GLU A 235 -19.40 23.96 14.94
C GLU A 235 -19.44 22.91 16.05
N GLU A 236 -20.60 22.69 16.68
CA GLU A 236 -20.78 21.65 17.69
C GLU A 236 -20.71 20.25 17.05
N LEU A 237 -21.38 20.05 15.92
CA LEU A 237 -21.31 18.76 15.22
C LEU A 237 -19.90 18.50 14.68
N LEU A 238 -19.25 19.52 14.11
CA LEU A 238 -17.86 19.39 13.66
C LEU A 238 -16.91 19.10 14.83
N ALA A 239 -17.13 19.70 16.00
CA ALA A 239 -16.36 19.39 17.20
C ALA A 239 -16.53 17.93 17.64
N ASP A 240 -17.72 17.32 17.49
CA ASP A 240 -17.93 15.89 17.77
C ASP A 240 -17.16 14.99 16.81
N ILE A 241 -17.17 15.32 15.51
CA ILE A 241 -16.38 14.61 14.50
C ILE A 241 -14.88 14.71 14.83
N VAL A 242 -14.36 15.91 15.10
CA VAL A 242 -12.95 16.13 15.41
C VAL A 242 -12.54 15.41 16.71
N ASN A 243 -13.36 15.48 17.75
CA ASN A 243 -13.09 14.78 19.01
C ASN A 243 -13.07 13.27 18.84
N LEU A 244 -13.98 12.71 18.02
CA LEU A 244 -13.99 11.30 17.70
C LEU A 244 -12.72 10.89 16.95
N CYS A 245 -12.28 11.68 15.97
CA CYS A 245 -11.03 11.42 15.27
C CYS A 245 -9.83 11.46 16.24
N VAL A 246 -9.81 12.41 17.18
CA VAL A 246 -8.76 12.51 18.22
C VAL A 246 -8.76 11.26 19.09
N ASP A 247 -9.93 10.82 19.56
CA ASP A 247 -10.07 9.59 20.36
C ASP A 247 -9.63 8.35 19.58
N TYR A 248 -10.03 8.24 18.32
CA TYR A 248 -9.67 7.11 17.47
C TYR A 248 -8.17 7.07 17.20
N TYR A 249 -7.54 8.22 16.94
CA TYR A 249 -6.11 8.29 16.70
C TYR A 249 -5.31 7.93 17.96
N GLU A 250 -5.72 8.46 19.12
CA GLU A 250 -5.08 8.22 20.41
C GLU A 250 -5.17 6.76 20.85
N ASN A 251 -6.34 6.15 20.67
CA ASN A 251 -6.64 4.78 21.10
C ASN A 251 -6.36 3.72 20.02
N ARG A 252 -5.76 4.10 18.88
CA ARG A 252 -5.45 3.20 17.76
C ARG A 252 -6.69 2.50 17.17
N MET A 253 -7.82 3.21 17.10
CA MET A 253 -9.04 2.76 16.45
C MET A 253 -8.95 3.06 14.95
N TYR A 254 -8.05 2.34 14.28
CA TYR A 254 -7.84 2.28 12.83
C TYR A 254 -6.99 1.04 12.53
N LEU A 255 -7.03 0.54 11.30
CA LEU A 255 -6.21 -0.59 10.90
C LEU A 255 -5.29 -0.25 9.73
N THR A 256 -5.79 0.36 8.66
CA THR A 256 -4.96 0.65 7.47
C THR A 256 -4.25 2.00 7.56
N PRO A 257 -3.15 2.23 6.79
CA PRO A 257 -2.50 3.53 6.74
C PRO A 257 -3.44 4.65 6.29
N SER A 258 -4.31 4.37 5.32
CA SER A 258 -5.28 5.34 4.80
C SER A 258 -6.29 5.79 5.86
N GLU A 259 -6.76 4.89 6.72
CA GLU A 259 -7.63 5.20 7.85
C GLU A 259 -6.91 6.07 8.88
N LYS A 260 -5.67 5.72 9.24
CA LYS A 260 -4.82 6.53 10.14
C LYS A 260 -4.69 7.97 9.63
N HIS A 261 -4.33 8.13 8.36
CA HIS A 261 -4.12 9.45 7.74
C HIS A 261 -5.43 10.22 7.58
N MET A 262 -6.55 9.55 7.31
CA MET A 262 -7.88 10.16 7.26
C MET A 262 -8.22 10.89 8.55
N LEU A 263 -7.98 10.28 9.72
CA LEU A 263 -8.27 10.90 11.01
C LEU A 263 -7.56 12.26 11.16
N LEU A 264 -6.30 12.35 10.77
CA LEU A 264 -5.51 13.58 10.84
C LEU A 264 -5.98 14.64 9.84
N LYS A 265 -6.34 14.23 8.62
CA LYS A 265 -6.91 15.13 7.60
C LYS A 265 -8.24 15.74 8.05
N VAL A 266 -9.10 14.91 8.65
CA VAL A 266 -10.39 15.36 9.22
C VAL A 266 -10.19 16.30 10.40
N MET A 267 -9.22 16.03 11.30
CA MET A 267 -8.87 16.99 12.36
C MET A 267 -8.47 18.34 11.78
N GLY A 268 -7.58 18.36 10.79
CA GLY A 268 -7.04 19.60 10.21
C GLY A 268 -8.12 20.42 9.53
N PHE A 269 -8.82 19.82 8.56
CA PHE A 269 -9.84 20.54 7.81
C PHE A 269 -11.10 20.82 8.64
N GLY A 270 -11.44 19.94 9.59
CA GLY A 270 -12.51 20.18 10.56
C GLY A 270 -12.24 21.43 11.42
N LEU A 271 -11.02 21.58 11.96
CA LEU A 271 -10.63 22.80 12.69
C LEU A 271 -10.67 24.04 11.78
N TYR A 272 -10.21 23.91 10.53
CA TYR A 272 -10.27 25.00 9.55
C TYR A 272 -11.71 25.47 9.27
N LEU A 273 -12.67 24.55 9.13
CA LEU A 273 -14.09 24.89 8.92
C LEU A 273 -14.77 25.45 10.18
N MET A 274 -14.30 25.06 11.37
CA MET A 274 -14.80 25.57 12.66
C MET A 274 -14.26 26.96 13.02
N ASP A 275 -13.19 27.42 12.38
CA ASP A 275 -12.54 28.71 12.64
C ASP A 275 -12.89 29.73 11.56
N GLY A 276 -14.03 30.41 11.73
CA GLY A 276 -14.64 31.26 10.70
C GLY A 276 -15.25 32.54 11.27
N SER A 277 -16.23 33.11 10.58
CA SER A 277 -16.85 34.38 10.99
C SER A 277 -17.78 34.23 12.21
N VAL A 278 -18.39 33.05 12.36
CA VAL A 278 -19.40 32.74 13.39
C VAL A 278 -18.81 31.96 14.58
N SER A 279 -17.78 31.13 14.34
CA SER A 279 -17.17 30.24 15.32
C SER A 279 -15.67 30.49 15.45
N ASN A 280 -15.10 30.18 16.62
CA ASN A 280 -13.68 30.36 16.91
C ASN A 280 -13.16 29.17 17.74
N ILE A 281 -12.18 28.45 17.19
CA ILE A 281 -11.68 27.21 17.77
C ILE A 281 -10.98 27.42 19.12
N TYR A 282 -10.33 28.56 19.33
CA TYR A 282 -9.64 28.88 20.58
C TYR A 282 -10.62 29.14 21.73
N LYS A 283 -11.79 29.71 21.43
CA LYS A 283 -12.88 29.85 22.41
C LYS A 283 -13.52 28.49 22.73
N LEU A 284 -13.64 27.60 21.75
CA LEU A 284 -14.12 26.23 21.98
C LEU A 284 -13.15 25.43 22.85
N ASP A 285 -11.85 25.57 22.60
CA ASP A 285 -10.79 24.98 23.43
C ASP A 285 -10.78 25.54 24.86
N ALA A 286 -10.97 26.85 25.04
CA ALA A 286 -11.10 27.45 26.37
C ALA A 286 -12.31 26.89 27.17
N LYS A 287 -13.38 26.50 26.47
CA LYS A 287 -14.55 25.80 27.03
C LYS A 287 -14.32 24.28 27.20
N LYS A 288 -13.13 23.77 26.85
CA LYS A 288 -12.77 22.35 26.80
C LYS A 288 -13.68 21.53 25.87
N ARG A 289 -14.25 22.17 24.85
CA ARG A 289 -15.11 21.51 23.86
C ARG A 289 -14.31 20.66 22.88
N ILE A 290 -13.10 21.13 22.57
CA ILE A 290 -12.07 20.43 21.79
C ILE A 290 -10.74 20.54 22.53
N ASN A 291 -9.74 19.77 22.11
CA ASN A 291 -8.40 19.79 22.71
C ASN A 291 -7.34 20.08 21.64
N LEU A 292 -7.02 21.35 21.44
CA LEU A 292 -6.05 21.77 20.43
C LEU A 292 -4.64 21.26 20.74
N SER A 293 -4.29 21.10 22.02
CA SER A 293 -2.97 20.60 22.43
C SER A 293 -2.70 19.16 21.98
N LYS A 294 -3.72 18.29 21.97
CA LYS A 294 -3.58 16.92 21.43
C LYS A 294 -3.33 16.95 19.92
N ILE A 295 -4.11 17.75 19.19
CA ILE A 295 -3.99 17.88 17.74
C ILE A 295 -2.63 18.46 17.35
N ASP A 296 -2.16 19.50 18.06
CA ASP A 296 -0.82 20.08 17.88
C ASP A 296 0.28 19.00 18.06
N LYS A 297 0.17 18.17 19.10
CA LYS A 297 1.12 17.08 19.33
C LYS A 297 1.11 16.07 18.17
N TYR A 298 -0.07 15.67 17.68
CA TYR A 298 -0.17 14.71 16.59
C TYR A 298 0.40 15.27 15.29
N PHE A 299 0.07 16.52 14.96
CA PHE A 299 0.60 17.20 13.76
C PHE A 299 2.09 17.46 13.85
N LYS A 300 2.64 17.66 15.06
CA LYS A 300 4.09 17.76 15.24
C LYS A 300 4.80 16.43 15.05
N GLN A 301 4.20 15.34 15.51
CA GLN A 301 4.75 14.00 15.34
C GLN A 301 4.72 13.56 13.87
N LEU A 302 3.57 13.72 13.23
CA LEU A 302 3.31 13.42 11.82
C LEU A 302 2.73 14.66 11.16
N GLN A 303 3.56 15.36 10.39
CA GLN A 303 3.30 16.66 9.78
C GLN A 303 2.71 16.55 8.37
N VAL A 304 3.09 15.53 7.62
CA VAL A 304 2.72 15.38 6.20
C VAL A 304 2.13 14.00 5.98
N VAL A 305 1.00 13.96 5.27
CA VAL A 305 0.36 12.71 4.86
C VAL A 305 -0.14 12.82 3.41
N PRO A 306 -0.36 11.69 2.72
CA PRO A 306 -0.97 11.70 1.39
C PRO A 306 -2.39 12.28 1.38
N LEU A 307 -2.62 13.24 0.48
CA LEU A 307 -3.95 13.76 0.21
C LEU A 307 -4.62 12.92 -0.88
N PHE A 308 -4.00 12.82 -2.05
CA PHE A 308 -4.41 11.98 -3.18
C PHE A 308 -3.24 11.79 -4.18
N GLY A 309 -2.88 10.55 -4.53
CA GLY A 309 -1.75 10.31 -5.43
C GLY A 309 -0.42 10.84 -4.86
N ASP A 310 0.38 11.48 -5.72
CA ASP A 310 1.59 12.22 -5.33
C ASP A 310 1.32 13.61 -4.74
N MET A 311 0.05 14.06 -4.67
CA MET A 311 -0.33 15.28 -3.97
C MET A 311 -0.44 15.03 -2.46
N GLN A 312 0.42 15.70 -1.70
CA GLN A 312 0.52 15.59 -0.24
C GLN A 312 -0.18 16.76 0.46
N ILE A 313 -0.49 16.60 1.75
CA ILE A 313 -0.99 17.70 2.60
C ILE A 313 -0.10 17.87 3.82
N GLU A 314 0.46 19.07 3.98
CA GLU A 314 1.05 19.52 5.24
C GLU A 314 -0.07 19.85 6.22
N LEU A 315 -0.26 19.04 7.25
CA LEU A 315 -1.38 19.16 8.19
C LEU A 315 -1.41 20.51 8.91
N ALA A 316 -0.24 21.06 9.20
CA ALA A 316 -0.10 22.39 9.80
C ALA A 316 -0.58 23.53 8.89
N ARG A 317 -0.75 23.31 7.57
CA ARG A 317 -1.30 24.29 6.63
C ARG A 317 -2.70 24.73 7.05
N TYR A 318 -3.57 23.78 7.41
CA TYR A 318 -4.93 24.08 7.87
C TYR A 318 -4.95 25.03 9.07
N ILE A 319 -3.97 24.89 9.97
CA ILE A 319 -3.81 25.76 11.13
C ILE A 319 -3.27 27.12 10.70
N LYS A 320 -2.21 27.17 9.90
CA LYS A 320 -1.57 28.42 9.44
C LYS A 320 -2.52 29.31 8.64
N THR A 321 -3.50 28.72 7.95
CA THR A 321 -4.48 29.44 7.12
C THR A 321 -5.83 29.66 7.79
N SER A 322 -6.02 29.27 9.05
CA SER A 322 -7.29 29.46 9.76
C SER A 322 -7.51 30.94 10.09
N ALA A 323 -8.78 31.36 10.23
CA ALA A 323 -9.16 32.76 10.32
C ALA A 323 -8.51 33.52 11.50
N HIS A 324 -8.26 32.85 12.62
CA HIS A 324 -7.73 33.45 13.85
C HIS A 324 -6.33 32.95 14.23
N TYR A 325 -5.56 32.43 13.27
CA TYR A 325 -4.23 31.89 13.54
C TYR A 325 -3.24 32.95 14.03
N GLU A 326 -3.22 34.12 13.38
CA GLU A 326 -2.24 35.18 13.60
C GLU A 326 -2.21 35.67 15.05
N GLU A 327 -3.37 35.85 15.69
CA GLU A 327 -3.44 36.28 17.10
C GLU A 327 -3.09 35.16 18.08
N ASN A 328 -3.04 33.90 17.62
CA ASN A 328 -2.92 32.71 18.45
C ASN A 328 -1.71 31.82 18.09
N LYS A 329 -0.72 32.36 17.37
CA LYS A 329 0.48 31.64 16.94
C LYS A 329 1.20 30.89 18.07
N SER A 330 1.25 31.48 19.26
CA SER A 330 1.92 30.92 20.44
C SER A 330 1.30 29.61 20.96
N ARG A 331 0.09 29.25 20.51
CA ARG A 331 -0.61 28.02 20.89
C ARG A 331 -0.11 26.78 20.15
N TRP A 332 0.64 26.97 19.05
CA TRP A 332 0.99 25.90 18.13
C TRP A 332 2.49 25.68 18.08
N THR A 333 2.90 24.42 18.17
CA THR A 333 4.29 23.99 18.01
C THR A 333 4.52 23.17 16.74
N CYS A 334 3.45 22.62 16.15
CA CYS A 334 3.50 21.91 14.87
C CYS A 334 3.76 22.83 13.66
N THR A 335 3.56 24.15 13.81
CA THR A 335 3.79 25.12 12.72
C THR A 335 5.25 25.47 12.51
N SER A 336 6.12 25.10 13.45
CA SER A 336 7.58 25.24 13.33
C SER A 336 8.17 23.93 12.81
N SER A 337 8.89 23.98 11.69
CA SER A 337 9.52 22.81 11.10
C SER A 337 10.73 22.37 11.93
N SER A 338 10.56 21.32 12.74
CA SER A 338 11.65 20.60 13.41
C SER A 338 11.76 19.18 12.86
N SER A 339 12.97 18.63 12.77
CA SER A 339 13.22 17.24 12.36
C SER A 339 12.53 16.27 13.33
N SER A 340 11.46 15.60 12.88
CA SER A 340 10.77 14.56 13.65
C SER A 340 11.49 13.21 13.45
N PRO A 341 11.76 12.43 14.52
CA PRO A 341 12.26 11.05 14.39
C PRO A 341 11.34 10.13 13.58
N GLN A 342 10.07 10.51 13.40
CA GLN A 342 9.10 9.79 12.57
C GLN A 342 9.60 9.63 11.11
N TYR A 343 10.40 10.56 10.60
CA TYR A 343 10.89 10.56 9.22
C TYR A 343 12.32 10.02 9.06
N ASN A 344 13.00 9.67 10.16
CA ASN A 344 14.31 9.04 10.10
C ASN A 344 14.14 7.52 10.06
N ILE A 345 14.00 6.97 8.84
CA ILE A 345 13.78 5.54 8.65
C ILE A 345 14.90 4.70 9.26
N CYS A 346 16.15 5.17 9.22
CA CYS A 346 17.32 4.46 9.73
C CYS A 346 17.24 4.21 11.25
N GLU A 347 16.73 5.18 12.02
CA GLU A 347 16.52 5.01 13.47
C GLU A 347 15.40 4.01 13.78
N GLN A 348 14.39 3.92 12.91
CA GLN A 348 13.26 3.00 13.08
C GLN A 348 13.61 1.54 12.73
N MET A 349 14.66 1.31 11.94
CA MET A 349 15.00 -0.02 11.43
C MET A 349 15.24 -1.06 12.52
N VAL A 350 15.79 -0.67 13.67
CA VAL A 350 16.06 -1.60 14.77
C VAL A 350 14.77 -2.22 15.27
N GLN A 351 13.78 -1.38 15.58
CA GLN A 351 12.47 -1.83 16.09
C GLN A 351 11.73 -2.67 15.03
N ILE A 352 11.74 -2.23 13.76
CA ILE A 352 11.09 -2.94 12.66
C ILE A 352 11.67 -4.37 12.51
N ARG A 353 13.01 -4.50 12.50
CA ARG A 353 13.68 -5.81 12.40
C ARG A 353 13.38 -6.71 13.59
N GLU A 354 13.35 -6.17 14.81
CA GLU A 354 13.01 -6.93 16.02
C GLU A 354 11.56 -7.45 15.98
N ASP A 355 10.61 -6.60 15.60
CA ASP A 355 9.20 -6.99 15.53
C ASP A 355 8.95 -7.99 14.39
N HIS A 356 9.62 -7.81 13.24
CA HIS A 356 9.61 -8.77 12.14
C HIS A 356 10.11 -10.16 12.59
N MET A 357 11.27 -10.21 13.24
CA MET A 357 11.85 -11.45 13.77
C MET A 357 10.90 -12.12 14.78
N ARG A 358 10.37 -11.35 15.73
CA ARG A 358 9.50 -11.87 16.80
C ARG A 358 8.20 -12.43 16.23
N PHE A 359 7.52 -11.67 15.37
CA PHE A 359 6.21 -12.03 14.85
C PHE A 359 6.29 -13.20 13.87
N ILE A 360 7.21 -13.19 12.90
CA ILE A 360 7.35 -14.29 11.94
C ILE A 360 7.74 -15.59 12.63
N SER A 361 8.63 -15.53 13.64
CA SER A 361 8.99 -16.71 14.43
C SER A 361 7.78 -17.34 15.13
N GLU A 362 6.86 -16.51 15.62
CA GLU A 362 5.62 -17.00 16.21
C GLU A 362 4.65 -17.54 15.15
N LEU A 363 4.40 -16.78 14.08
CA LEU A 363 3.52 -17.16 12.97
C LEU A 363 3.92 -18.50 12.34
N ALA A 364 5.21 -18.70 12.08
CA ALA A 364 5.75 -19.91 11.46
C ALA A 364 5.48 -21.17 12.30
N ARG A 365 5.44 -21.06 13.64
CA ARG A 365 5.09 -22.19 14.52
C ARG A 365 3.66 -22.66 14.30
N TYR A 366 2.72 -21.72 14.13
CA TYR A 366 1.33 -22.06 13.86
C TYR A 366 1.17 -22.62 12.44
N SER A 367 1.78 -21.99 11.43
CA SER A 367 1.77 -22.51 10.05
C SER A 367 2.27 -23.95 9.97
N ASN A 368 3.45 -24.24 10.55
CA ASN A 368 4.01 -25.60 10.57
C ASN A 368 3.11 -26.58 11.33
N SER A 369 2.49 -26.17 12.44
CA SER A 369 1.55 -27.03 13.15
C SER A 369 0.30 -27.36 12.32
N GLU A 370 -0.25 -26.41 11.57
CA GLU A 370 -1.39 -26.67 10.67
C GLU A 370 -1.01 -27.65 9.56
N VAL A 371 0.15 -27.43 8.92
CA VAL A 371 0.63 -28.29 7.82
C VAL A 371 0.96 -29.70 8.31
N VAL A 372 1.57 -29.84 9.49
CA VAL A 372 1.96 -31.14 10.05
C VAL A 372 0.76 -31.89 10.65
N THR A 373 -0.19 -31.20 11.29
CA THR A 373 -1.35 -31.86 11.94
C THR A 373 -2.53 -32.14 11.02
N GLY A 374 -2.61 -31.51 9.85
CA GLY A 374 -3.60 -31.84 8.81
C GLY A 374 -3.43 -33.23 8.20
N SER A 375 -2.29 -33.90 8.44
CA SER A 375 -1.90 -35.16 7.77
C SER A 375 -2.29 -36.46 8.50
N GLY A 376 -3.11 -36.43 9.58
CA GLY A 376 -3.44 -37.70 10.25
C GLY A 376 -4.29 -37.69 11.52
N ARG A 377 -5.06 -36.63 11.79
CA ARG A 377 -6.08 -36.67 12.84
C ARG A 377 -7.44 -36.33 12.23
N GLN A 378 -8.36 -37.28 12.32
CA GLN A 378 -9.80 -37.03 12.20
C GLN A 378 -10.14 -35.70 12.89
N GLU A 379 -10.85 -34.84 12.17
CA GLU A 379 -11.41 -33.54 12.54
C GLU A 379 -11.64 -33.29 14.05
N ALA A 380 -10.58 -33.06 14.82
CA ALA A 380 -10.71 -32.55 16.16
C ALA A 380 -10.91 -31.03 16.04
N GLN A 381 -12.17 -30.59 16.12
CA GLN A 381 -12.51 -29.16 16.13
C GLN A 381 -11.68 -28.46 17.22
N LYS A 382 -10.92 -27.42 16.84
CA LYS A 382 -10.10 -26.65 17.78
C LYS A 382 -10.96 -25.97 18.84
N THR A 383 -10.35 -25.66 19.97
CA THR A 383 -10.98 -24.93 21.07
C THR A 383 -11.15 -23.44 20.76
N ASP A 384 -12.08 -22.78 21.47
CA ASP A 384 -12.29 -21.32 21.39
C ASP A 384 -10.98 -20.53 21.60
N ALA A 385 -10.09 -21.01 22.49
CA ALA A 385 -8.82 -20.36 22.80
C ALA A 385 -7.82 -20.45 21.65
N GLU A 386 -7.74 -21.59 20.96
CA GLU A 386 -6.88 -21.79 19.80
C GLU A 386 -7.34 -20.93 18.61
N TYR A 387 -8.65 -20.89 18.33
CA TYR A 387 -9.20 -19.99 17.32
C TYR A 387 -8.98 -18.52 17.67
N ARG A 388 -9.17 -18.15 18.94
CA ARG A 388 -8.89 -16.79 19.41
C ARG A 388 -7.43 -16.39 19.20
N LYS A 389 -6.49 -17.31 19.42
CA LYS A 389 -5.07 -17.02 19.20
C LYS A 389 -4.75 -16.76 17.72
N LEU A 390 -5.36 -17.53 16.80
CA LEU A 390 -5.22 -17.29 15.36
C LEU A 390 -5.88 -15.97 14.92
N PHE A 391 -7.03 -15.60 15.50
CA PHE A 391 -7.63 -14.28 15.32
C PHE A 391 -6.67 -13.17 15.75
N ASP A 392 -6.03 -13.32 16.92
CA ASP A 392 -5.12 -12.31 17.46
C ASP A 392 -3.85 -12.19 16.59
N LEU A 393 -3.33 -13.30 16.06
CA LEU A 393 -2.21 -13.30 15.10
C LEU A 393 -2.58 -12.62 13.78
N ALA A 394 -3.78 -12.88 13.24
CA ALA A 394 -4.25 -12.23 12.02
C ALA A 394 -4.30 -10.70 12.19
N LEU A 395 -4.90 -10.23 13.29
CA LEU A 395 -4.98 -8.81 13.61
C LEU A 395 -3.59 -8.19 13.83
N GLN A 396 -2.73 -8.84 14.61
CA GLN A 396 -1.39 -8.34 14.91
C GLN A 396 -0.54 -8.24 13.63
N GLY A 397 -0.62 -9.23 12.74
CA GLY A 397 0.09 -9.20 11.46
C GLY A 397 -0.37 -8.05 10.55
N LEU A 398 -1.68 -7.82 10.45
CA LEU A 398 -2.24 -6.68 9.70
C LEU A 398 -1.82 -5.33 10.30
N GLN A 399 -1.82 -5.21 11.63
CA GLN A 399 -1.36 -4.00 12.32
C GLN A 399 0.12 -3.73 12.09
N LEU A 400 0.95 -4.77 12.08
CA LEU A 400 2.39 -4.66 11.86
C LEU A 400 2.71 -4.24 10.41
N LEU A 401 2.06 -4.89 9.44
CA LEU A 401 2.14 -4.52 8.02
C LEU A 401 1.70 -3.07 7.79
N SER A 402 0.57 -2.67 8.38
CA SER A 402 0.07 -1.29 8.30
C SER A 402 1.07 -0.28 8.88
N GLN A 403 1.70 -0.59 10.02
CA GLN A 403 2.71 0.30 10.61
C GLN A 403 3.91 0.48 9.67
N TRP A 404 4.43 -0.60 9.09
CA TRP A 404 5.56 -0.54 8.18
C TRP A 404 5.23 0.19 6.88
N SER A 405 4.10 -0.11 6.25
CA SER A 405 3.64 0.58 5.03
C SER A 405 3.41 2.07 5.30
N ALA A 406 2.82 2.42 6.46
CA ALA A 406 2.67 3.80 6.88
C ALA A 406 4.03 4.49 7.03
N HIS A 407 5.05 3.85 7.60
CA HIS A 407 6.39 4.44 7.71
C HIS A 407 7.02 4.73 6.34
N VAL A 408 6.94 3.80 5.38
CA VAL A 408 7.45 4.02 4.02
C VAL A 408 6.72 5.19 3.36
N MET A 409 5.39 5.21 3.41
CA MET A 409 4.58 6.26 2.78
C MET A 409 4.74 7.63 3.47
N GLU A 410 4.91 7.68 4.79
CA GLU A 410 5.09 8.92 5.54
C GLU A 410 6.46 9.56 5.29
N VAL A 411 7.52 8.75 5.19
CA VAL A 411 8.86 9.23 4.79
C VAL A 411 8.81 9.77 3.36
N TYR A 412 8.22 9.01 2.43
CA TYR A 412 8.03 9.46 1.04
C TYR A 412 7.22 10.76 0.95
N SER A 413 6.07 10.83 1.62
CA SER A 413 5.20 12.00 1.66
C SER A 413 5.93 13.24 2.17
N TRP A 414 6.71 13.10 3.25
CA TRP A 414 7.48 14.20 3.80
C TRP A 414 8.56 14.71 2.85
N LYS A 415 9.27 13.80 2.16
CA LYS A 415 10.32 14.13 1.19
C LYS A 415 9.75 14.83 -0.05
N LEU A 416 8.55 14.48 -0.49
CA LEU A 416 7.89 15.15 -1.61
C LEU A 416 7.62 16.63 -1.37
N VAL A 417 7.26 17.03 -0.15
CA VAL A 417 6.99 18.45 0.19
C VAL A 417 8.23 19.20 0.71
N HIS A 418 9.32 18.48 0.99
CA HIS A 418 10.61 19.05 1.38
C HIS A 418 11.71 18.63 0.40
N PRO A 419 11.65 19.10 -0.87
CA PRO A 419 12.70 18.82 -1.83
C PRO A 419 14.04 19.36 -1.34
N THR A 420 15.10 18.57 -1.54
CA THR A 420 16.45 18.96 -1.12
C THR A 420 16.99 20.12 -1.95
N ASP A 421 18.14 20.63 -1.55
CA ASP A 421 18.89 21.68 -2.23
C ASP A 421 20.40 21.47 -2.05
N LYS A 422 21.21 22.31 -2.69
CA LYS A 422 22.68 22.27 -2.59
C LYS A 422 23.23 22.44 -1.17
N TYR A 423 22.45 23.04 -0.26
CA TYR A 423 22.89 23.31 1.11
C TYR A 423 22.77 22.04 1.96
N SER A 424 21.71 21.28 1.71
CA SER A 424 21.39 20.03 2.40
C SER A 424 22.08 18.82 1.76
N ASN A 425 22.19 18.79 0.43
CA ASN A 425 22.90 17.77 -0.33
C ASN A 425 23.85 18.42 -1.35
N LYS A 426 25.16 18.26 -1.15
CA LYS A 426 26.20 18.87 -2.00
C LYS A 426 26.20 18.33 -3.44
N ASP A 427 25.68 17.13 -3.65
CA ASP A 427 25.60 16.49 -4.97
C ASP A 427 24.32 16.91 -5.74
N CYS A 428 23.43 17.68 -5.11
CA CYS A 428 22.22 18.22 -5.73
C CYS A 428 22.53 19.48 -6.55
N PRO A 429 22.34 19.47 -7.88
CA PRO A 429 22.52 20.66 -8.71
C PRO A 429 21.47 21.75 -8.41
N ASP A 430 21.86 23.01 -8.54
CA ASP A 430 20.94 24.17 -8.40
C ASP A 430 19.84 24.20 -9.47
N ASN A 431 20.11 23.63 -10.65
CA ASN A 431 19.20 23.58 -11.77
C ASN A 431 18.35 22.29 -11.82
N ALA A 432 18.50 21.39 -10.84
CA ALA A 432 17.69 20.18 -10.75
C ALA A 432 16.22 20.56 -10.53
N GLU A 433 15.33 19.94 -11.30
CA GLU A 433 13.90 20.24 -11.19
C GLU A 433 13.31 19.73 -9.87
N GLU A 434 12.20 20.33 -9.45
CA GLU A 434 11.63 20.09 -8.12
C GLU A 434 11.37 18.61 -7.83
N TYR A 435 10.80 17.86 -8.77
CA TYR A 435 10.54 16.44 -8.57
C TYR A 435 11.82 15.60 -8.43
N GLU A 436 12.88 15.94 -9.16
CA GLU A 436 14.19 15.28 -9.01
C GLU A 436 14.82 15.56 -7.63
N ARG A 437 14.66 16.78 -7.14
CA ARG A 437 15.09 17.19 -5.79
C ARG A 437 14.22 16.60 -4.67
N ALA A 438 12.96 16.29 -4.97
CA ALA A 438 12.02 15.64 -4.07
C ALA A 438 12.27 14.13 -3.95
N THR A 439 12.78 13.51 -5.02
CA THR A 439 13.01 12.06 -5.13
C THR A 439 14.51 11.73 -5.16
N ARG A 440 15.12 11.61 -6.34
CA ARG A 440 16.49 11.15 -6.60
C ARG A 440 17.54 11.67 -5.62
N TYR A 441 17.56 12.99 -5.39
CA TYR A 441 18.58 13.63 -4.55
C TYR A 441 18.20 13.69 -3.07
N ASN A 442 16.98 13.32 -2.71
CA ASN A 442 16.46 13.49 -1.34
C ASN A 442 16.68 12.27 -0.44
N TYR A 443 17.32 11.21 -0.93
CA TYR A 443 17.60 10.00 -0.17
C TYR A 443 19.08 9.69 -0.13
N THR A 444 19.63 9.48 1.08
CA THR A 444 20.98 8.95 1.23
C THR A 444 21.06 7.48 0.81
N SER A 445 22.28 6.93 0.73
CA SER A 445 22.49 5.51 0.44
C SER A 445 21.80 4.62 1.47
N GLU A 446 21.94 4.97 2.75
CA GLU A 446 21.39 4.25 3.89
C GLU A 446 19.86 4.32 3.93
N GLU A 447 19.27 5.49 3.63
CA GLU A 447 17.82 5.64 3.55
C GLU A 447 17.24 4.75 2.42
N LYS A 448 17.90 4.69 1.26
CA LYS A 448 17.46 3.82 0.15
C LYS A 448 17.50 2.33 0.54
N PHE A 449 18.58 1.88 1.18
CA PHE A 449 18.66 0.49 1.65
C PHE A 449 17.62 0.18 2.74
N ALA A 450 17.45 1.09 3.70
CA ALA A 450 16.44 0.94 4.75
C ALA A 450 15.03 0.83 4.17
N LEU A 451 14.67 1.67 3.19
CA LEU A 451 13.37 1.59 2.51
C LEU A 451 13.17 0.23 1.83
N VAL A 452 14.15 -0.25 1.07
CA VAL A 452 14.05 -1.56 0.40
C VAL A 452 13.89 -2.70 1.41
N GLU A 453 14.61 -2.64 2.53
CA GLU A 453 14.50 -3.67 3.57
C GLU A 453 13.10 -3.69 4.20
N VAL A 454 12.51 -2.52 4.48
CA VAL A 454 11.12 -2.44 4.97
C VAL A 454 10.12 -2.92 3.91
N ILE A 455 10.29 -2.55 2.64
CA ILE A 455 9.42 -3.01 1.54
C ILE A 455 9.45 -4.54 1.43
N ALA A 456 10.63 -5.14 1.52
CA ALA A 456 10.76 -6.60 1.49
C ALA A 456 10.17 -7.28 2.73
N MET A 457 10.31 -6.69 3.92
CA MET A 457 9.66 -7.20 5.13
C MET A 457 8.12 -7.14 5.03
N ILE A 458 7.57 -6.06 4.46
CA ILE A 458 6.13 -5.93 4.16
C ILE A 458 5.69 -7.03 3.20
N LYS A 459 6.32 -7.10 2.02
CA LYS A 459 5.95 -8.02 0.94
C LYS A 459 6.18 -9.49 1.34
N GLY A 460 7.28 -9.79 2.03
CA GLY A 460 7.58 -11.12 2.54
C GLY A 460 6.56 -11.59 3.58
N LEU A 461 6.20 -10.72 4.55
CA LEU A 461 5.15 -11.05 5.52
C LEU A 461 3.76 -11.12 4.87
N GLN A 462 3.46 -10.30 3.86
CA GLN A 462 2.22 -10.38 3.08
C GLN A 462 2.06 -11.76 2.43
N VAL A 463 3.13 -12.34 1.86
CA VAL A 463 3.10 -13.73 1.34
C VAL A 463 2.72 -14.72 2.44
N LEU A 464 3.37 -14.65 3.60
CA LEU A 464 3.12 -15.59 4.70
C LEU A 464 1.68 -15.47 5.24
N MET A 465 1.19 -14.24 5.41
CA MET A 465 -0.18 -13.97 5.85
C MET A 465 -1.21 -14.46 4.82
N GLY A 466 -0.96 -14.26 3.53
CA GLY A 466 -1.81 -14.75 2.44
C GLY A 466 -1.86 -16.28 2.38
N ARG A 467 -0.73 -16.97 2.59
CA ARG A 467 -0.70 -18.45 2.69
C ARG A 467 -1.53 -18.99 3.85
N MET A 468 -1.69 -18.21 4.92
CA MET A 468 -2.52 -18.57 6.08
C MET A 468 -3.96 -18.09 5.98
N GLU A 469 -4.37 -17.44 4.88
CA GLU A 469 -5.69 -16.80 4.74
C GLU A 469 -6.84 -17.77 5.03
N SER A 470 -6.81 -19.00 4.51
CA SER A 470 -7.87 -20.00 4.76
C SER A 470 -8.04 -20.31 6.25
N VAL A 471 -6.92 -20.55 6.95
CA VAL A 471 -6.89 -20.83 8.39
C VAL A 471 -7.39 -19.62 9.19
N PHE A 472 -6.91 -18.42 8.84
CA PHE A 472 -7.35 -17.18 9.48
C PHE A 472 -8.84 -16.93 9.27
N ASN A 473 -9.33 -17.06 8.05
CA ASN A 473 -10.73 -16.83 7.72
C ASN A 473 -11.68 -17.72 8.55
N HIS A 474 -11.34 -19.01 8.71
CA HIS A 474 -12.12 -19.92 9.56
C HIS A 474 -12.06 -19.53 11.04
N ALA A 475 -10.85 -19.30 11.57
CA ALA A 475 -10.67 -18.92 12.97
C ALA A 475 -11.33 -17.58 13.32
N ILE A 476 -11.23 -16.59 12.43
CA ILE A 476 -11.83 -15.28 12.60
C ILE A 476 -13.34 -15.40 12.67
N ARG A 477 -13.97 -16.07 11.71
CA ARG A 477 -15.43 -16.26 11.68
C ARG A 477 -15.92 -16.96 12.94
N HIS A 478 -15.20 -17.99 13.39
CA HIS A 478 -15.51 -18.70 14.63
C HIS A 478 -15.42 -17.78 15.85
N THR A 479 -14.30 -17.05 16.03
CA THR A 479 -14.09 -16.16 17.17
C THR A 479 -15.10 -15.01 17.19
N VAL A 480 -15.40 -14.40 16.03
CA VAL A 480 -16.40 -13.33 15.92
C VAL A 480 -17.80 -13.85 16.27
N TYR A 481 -18.19 -15.01 15.75
CA TYR A 481 -19.47 -15.63 16.09
C TYR A 481 -19.58 -15.92 17.59
N ALA A 482 -18.58 -16.60 18.16
CA ALA A 482 -18.55 -16.94 19.58
C ALA A 482 -18.67 -15.69 20.46
N ALA A 483 -17.86 -14.65 20.19
CA ALA A 483 -17.90 -13.41 20.94
C ALA A 483 -19.26 -12.70 20.82
N LEU A 484 -19.88 -12.68 19.64
CA LEU A 484 -21.19 -12.07 19.42
C LEU A 484 -22.32 -12.83 20.13
N GLN A 485 -22.31 -14.17 20.07
CA GLN A 485 -23.33 -15.00 20.71
C GLN A 485 -23.17 -15.01 22.24
N ASP A 486 -21.95 -15.11 22.75
CA ASP A 486 -21.69 -15.06 24.20
C ASP A 486 -22.06 -13.68 24.78
N PHE A 487 -21.81 -12.60 24.03
CA PHE A 487 -22.26 -11.27 24.40
C PHE A 487 -23.79 -11.19 24.44
N SER A 488 -24.45 -11.55 23.33
CA SER A 488 -25.89 -11.33 23.16
C SER A 488 -26.76 -12.31 23.97
N GLN A 489 -26.43 -13.59 24.03
CA GLN A 489 -27.22 -14.64 24.69
C GLN A 489 -26.97 -14.72 26.20
N VAL A 490 -25.71 -14.54 26.64
CA VAL A 490 -25.32 -14.75 28.04
C VAL A 490 -25.04 -13.42 28.74
N THR A 491 -24.16 -12.60 28.17
CA THR A 491 -23.66 -11.41 28.87
C THR A 491 -24.74 -10.34 29.04
N LEU A 492 -25.63 -10.18 28.07
CA LEU A 492 -26.77 -9.26 28.15
C LEU A 492 -27.92 -9.73 29.05
N ARG A 493 -27.90 -10.96 29.60
CA ARG A 493 -28.96 -11.47 30.50
C ARG A 493 -29.09 -10.62 31.76
N GLU A 494 -27.99 -10.38 32.46
CA GLU A 494 -28.02 -9.64 33.73
C GLU A 494 -28.46 -8.17 33.55
N PRO A 495 -27.93 -7.42 32.56
CA PRO A 495 -28.46 -6.10 32.22
C PRO A 495 -29.95 -6.09 31.86
N LEU A 496 -30.40 -7.06 31.07
CA LEU A 496 -31.81 -7.18 30.70
C LEU A 496 -32.70 -7.46 31.93
N ARG A 497 -32.26 -8.36 32.82
CA ARG A 497 -32.93 -8.65 34.09
C ARG A 497 -33.09 -7.40 34.94
N GLN A 498 -32.03 -6.60 35.07
CA GLN A 498 -32.07 -5.35 35.82
C GLN A 498 -33.02 -4.32 35.20
N ALA A 499 -33.01 -4.20 33.87
CA ALA A 499 -33.92 -3.32 33.15
C ALA A 499 -35.39 -3.71 33.38
N ILE A 500 -35.72 -4.99 33.29
CA ILE A 500 -37.07 -5.53 33.53
C ILE A 500 -37.48 -5.31 35.00
N LYS A 501 -36.63 -5.74 35.95
CA LYS A 501 -36.89 -5.60 37.39
C LYS A 501 -37.13 -4.15 37.82
N LYS A 502 -36.40 -3.20 37.24
CA LYS A 502 -36.52 -1.76 37.54
C LYS A 502 -37.43 -0.99 36.57
N LYS A 503 -38.19 -1.68 35.71
CA LYS A 503 -39.14 -1.10 34.75
C LYS A 503 -38.53 -0.04 33.82
N LYS A 504 -37.30 -0.29 33.34
CA LYS A 504 -36.60 0.58 32.38
C LYS A 504 -36.88 0.13 30.96
N ASN A 505 -38.09 0.45 30.49
CA ASN A 505 -38.62 -0.03 29.22
C ASN A 505 -37.76 0.34 28.00
N VAL A 506 -37.15 1.52 27.99
CA VAL A 506 -36.28 1.95 26.87
C VAL A 506 -35.03 1.07 26.79
N ILE A 507 -34.30 0.89 27.89
CA ILE A 507 -33.12 0.02 27.95
C ILE A 507 -33.50 -1.42 27.62
N GLN A 508 -34.61 -1.92 28.18
CA GLN A 508 -35.13 -3.25 27.85
C GLN A 508 -35.38 -3.40 26.34
N SER A 509 -36.03 -2.43 25.69
CA SER A 509 -36.32 -2.50 24.25
C SER A 509 -35.05 -2.54 23.39
N VAL A 510 -34.02 -1.78 23.74
CA VAL A 510 -32.73 -1.78 23.03
C VAL A 510 -32.02 -3.13 23.21
N LEU A 511 -31.93 -3.64 24.44
CA LEU A 511 -31.28 -4.92 24.73
C LEU A 511 -32.00 -6.11 24.05
N GLN A 512 -33.34 -6.09 24.03
CA GLN A 512 -34.12 -7.10 23.32
C GLN A 512 -33.99 -6.96 21.80
N ALA A 513 -33.91 -5.74 21.26
CA ALA A 513 -33.68 -5.53 19.83
C ALA A 513 -32.32 -6.08 19.40
N ILE A 514 -31.26 -5.87 20.19
CA ILE A 514 -29.94 -6.50 19.97
C ILE A 514 -30.10 -8.03 19.92
N ARG A 515 -30.71 -8.64 20.95
CA ARG A 515 -30.89 -10.10 21.02
C ARG A 515 -31.67 -10.65 19.83
N LYS A 516 -32.79 -10.02 19.45
CA LYS A 516 -33.61 -10.44 18.29
C LYS A 516 -32.88 -10.33 16.96
N THR A 517 -31.91 -9.42 16.85
CA THR A 517 -31.18 -9.18 15.59
C THR A 517 -30.13 -10.27 15.33
N VAL A 518 -29.49 -10.80 16.38
CA VAL A 518 -28.30 -11.66 16.24
C VAL A 518 -28.29 -12.97 17.01
N CYS A 519 -29.15 -13.18 18.01
CA CYS A 519 -29.11 -14.42 18.78
C CYS A 519 -29.53 -15.62 17.92
N ASP A 520 -28.58 -16.53 17.73
CA ASP A 520 -28.78 -17.83 17.10
C ASP A 520 -28.84 -18.91 18.19
N TRP A 521 -30.04 -19.20 18.68
CA TRP A 521 -30.24 -20.14 19.79
C TRP A 521 -30.05 -21.58 19.32
N GLU A 522 -29.32 -22.40 20.09
CA GLU A 522 -29.08 -23.83 19.78
C GLU A 522 -30.38 -24.60 19.48
N THR A 523 -31.45 -24.31 20.21
CA THR A 523 -32.77 -24.95 20.06
C THR A 523 -33.66 -24.30 18.99
N GLY A 524 -33.13 -23.32 18.25
CA GLY A 524 -33.85 -22.51 17.26
C GLY A 524 -34.80 -21.45 17.84
N HIS A 525 -34.98 -21.41 19.17
CA HIS A 525 -35.93 -20.51 19.84
C HIS A 525 -35.35 -19.95 21.15
N GLU A 526 -35.75 -18.73 21.53
CA GLU A 526 -35.31 -18.10 22.79
C GLU A 526 -35.78 -18.91 24.01
N PRO A 527 -34.93 -19.14 25.04
CA PRO A 527 -35.32 -19.85 26.25
C PRO A 527 -36.31 -19.05 27.09
N PHE A 528 -37.60 -19.21 26.84
CA PHE A 528 -38.68 -18.52 27.56
C PHE A 528 -38.73 -18.83 29.07
N ASN A 529 -38.05 -19.89 29.51
CA ASN A 529 -37.90 -20.27 30.91
C ASN A 529 -36.81 -19.46 31.66
N ASP A 530 -36.02 -18.62 30.98
CA ASP A 530 -34.97 -17.79 31.58
C ASP A 530 -35.53 -16.88 32.70
N PRO A 531 -35.07 -17.02 33.97
CA PRO A 531 -35.44 -16.13 35.06
C PRO A 531 -35.18 -14.65 34.76
N ALA A 532 -34.14 -14.35 33.98
CA ALA A 532 -33.76 -12.99 33.61
C ALA A 532 -34.87 -12.28 32.80
N LEU A 533 -35.59 -13.00 31.95
CA LEU A 533 -36.74 -12.47 31.18
C LEU A 533 -37.94 -12.11 32.08
N ARG A 534 -37.98 -12.63 33.31
CA ARG A 534 -38.99 -12.30 34.33
C ARG A 534 -38.47 -11.28 35.37
N GLY A 535 -37.21 -10.83 35.25
CA GLY A 535 -36.55 -9.95 36.22
C GLY A 535 -36.06 -10.66 37.49
N GLU A 536 -36.15 -11.98 37.55
CA GLU A 536 -35.78 -12.84 38.66
C GLU A 536 -34.31 -13.26 38.55
N LYS A 537 -33.64 -13.48 39.70
CA LYS A 537 -32.26 -13.99 39.72
C LYS A 537 -32.25 -15.47 39.35
N ASP A 538 -31.10 -15.93 38.86
CA ASP A 538 -30.85 -17.35 38.64
C ASP A 538 -31.04 -18.15 39.93
N PRO A 539 -31.54 -19.40 39.84
CA PRO A 539 -31.69 -20.27 40.99
C PRO A 539 -30.33 -20.55 41.64
N LYS A 540 -30.32 -21.07 42.87
CA LYS A 540 -29.05 -21.39 43.56
C LYS A 540 -28.18 -22.40 42.80
N SER A 541 -28.78 -23.23 41.95
CA SER A 541 -28.10 -24.17 41.04
C SER A 541 -27.57 -23.53 39.76
N GLY A 542 -27.82 -22.24 39.51
CA GLY A 542 -27.51 -21.55 38.26
C GLY A 542 -28.55 -21.76 37.15
N PHE A 543 -28.51 -20.90 36.14
CA PHE A 543 -29.22 -21.08 34.87
C PHE A 543 -28.19 -21.06 33.74
N ASP A 544 -28.04 -22.17 33.04
CA ASP A 544 -27.03 -22.33 31.99
C ASP A 544 -27.66 -22.24 30.60
N ILE A 545 -26.95 -21.59 29.68
CA ILE A 545 -27.32 -21.50 28.27
C ILE A 545 -26.15 -22.04 27.47
N LYS A 546 -26.38 -23.17 26.79
CA LYS A 546 -25.43 -23.70 25.82
C LYS A 546 -25.45 -22.82 24.57
N VAL A 547 -24.40 -22.04 24.38
CA VAL A 547 -24.23 -21.19 23.19
C VAL A 547 -23.62 -22.02 22.04
N PRO A 548 -24.19 -22.00 20.82
CA PRO A 548 -23.59 -22.68 19.68
C PRO A 548 -22.22 -22.12 19.31
N ARG A 549 -21.49 -22.89 18.51
CA ARG A 549 -20.25 -22.47 17.83
C ARG A 549 -20.36 -22.74 16.34
N ARG A 550 -20.31 -21.67 15.54
CA ARG A 550 -20.33 -21.72 14.07
C ARG A 550 -19.16 -20.95 13.50
N ALA A 551 -18.68 -21.37 12.33
CA ALA A 551 -17.61 -20.69 11.61
C ALA A 551 -18.16 -19.68 10.59
N VAL A 552 -19.04 -18.77 11.03
CA VAL A 552 -19.64 -17.72 10.17
C VAL A 552 -19.78 -16.41 10.92
N GLY A 553 -19.34 -15.30 10.31
CA GLY A 553 -19.52 -13.96 10.88
C GLY A 553 -20.96 -13.44 10.74
N PRO A 554 -21.36 -12.39 11.49
CA PRO A 554 -22.62 -11.69 11.26
C PRO A 554 -22.63 -11.00 9.89
N SER A 555 -23.81 -10.70 9.35
CA SER A 555 -23.92 -9.79 8.20
C SER A 555 -23.44 -8.38 8.58
N SER A 556 -23.02 -7.60 7.58
CA SER A 556 -22.62 -6.19 7.78
C SER A 556 -23.70 -5.37 8.51
N THR A 557 -24.96 -5.60 8.17
CA THR A 557 -26.15 -5.00 8.80
C THR A 557 -26.33 -5.44 10.24
N GLN A 558 -26.23 -6.74 10.53
CA GLN A 558 -26.33 -7.24 11.90
C GLN A 558 -25.29 -6.59 12.81
N LEU A 559 -24.03 -6.56 12.35
CA LEU A 559 -22.94 -5.98 13.14
C LEU A 559 -23.11 -4.46 13.32
N TYR A 560 -23.50 -3.74 12.27
CA TYR A 560 -23.77 -2.30 12.34
C TYR A 560 -24.90 -1.98 13.31
N LEU A 561 -26.03 -2.69 13.22
CA LEU A 561 -27.19 -2.48 14.09
C LEU A 561 -26.86 -2.80 15.54
N VAL A 562 -26.19 -3.92 15.82
CA VAL A 562 -25.79 -4.29 17.19
C VAL A 562 -24.84 -3.27 17.78
N ARG A 563 -23.81 -2.85 17.04
CA ARG A 563 -22.86 -1.83 17.50
C ARG A 563 -23.56 -0.49 17.75
N THR A 564 -24.37 -0.01 16.81
CA THR A 564 -25.11 1.26 16.92
C THR A 564 -26.09 1.25 18.11
N MET A 565 -26.83 0.16 18.30
CA MET A 565 -27.73 0.01 19.44
C MET A 565 -26.96 -0.05 20.76
N ALA A 566 -25.87 -0.80 20.83
CA ALA A 566 -25.04 -0.90 22.03
C ALA A 566 -24.38 0.44 22.38
N GLU A 567 -23.86 1.17 21.38
CA GLU A 567 -23.28 2.50 21.53
C GLU A 567 -24.30 3.51 22.07
N SER A 568 -25.55 3.44 21.62
CA SER A 568 -26.60 4.32 22.12
C SER A 568 -26.90 4.17 23.61
N LEU A 569 -26.58 3.02 24.23
CA LEU A 569 -26.69 2.82 25.68
C LEU A 569 -25.73 3.75 26.46
N SER A 570 -24.65 4.20 25.83
CA SER A 570 -23.70 5.15 26.39
C SER A 570 -24.10 6.62 26.17
N SER A 571 -25.19 6.90 25.45
CA SER A 571 -25.71 8.27 25.26
C SER A 571 -26.06 8.95 26.58
N ALA A 572 -25.94 10.27 26.66
CA ALA A 572 -26.10 11.01 27.92
C ALA A 572 -27.45 10.76 28.63
N GLU A 573 -28.53 10.59 27.88
CA GLU A 573 -29.86 10.27 28.42
C GLU A 573 -29.90 8.85 29.01
N LEU A 574 -29.51 7.85 28.22
CA LEU A 574 -29.55 6.43 28.63
C LEU A 574 -28.51 6.12 29.70
N LEU A 575 -27.36 6.80 29.67
CA LEU A 575 -26.32 6.71 30.69
C LEU A 575 -26.83 7.17 32.05
N ARG A 576 -27.60 8.27 32.13
CA ARG A 576 -28.23 8.72 33.39
C ARG A 576 -29.22 7.67 33.90
N GLN A 577 -30.03 7.09 33.01
CA GLN A 577 -30.95 6.03 33.37
C GLN A 577 -30.22 4.76 33.84
N LEU A 578 -29.10 4.38 33.20
CA LEU A 578 -28.27 3.23 33.58
C LEU A 578 -27.58 3.43 34.93
N LYS A 579 -27.01 4.61 35.18
CA LYS A 579 -26.43 4.98 36.48
C LYS A 579 -27.47 4.91 37.59
N SER A 580 -28.70 5.40 37.35
CA SER A 580 -29.81 5.29 38.32
C SER A 580 -30.19 3.84 38.66
N VAL A 581 -29.79 2.88 37.83
CA VAL A 581 -30.10 1.46 37.97
C VAL A 581 -28.93 0.69 38.58
N GLY A 582 -27.77 1.32 38.83
CA GLY A 582 -26.58 0.61 39.31
C GLY A 582 -26.05 -0.41 38.29
N ALA A 583 -26.38 -0.22 37.01
CA ALA A 583 -25.97 -1.07 35.90
C ALA A 583 -24.62 -0.60 35.31
N GLU A 584 -23.73 -0.05 36.14
CA GLU A 584 -22.43 0.49 35.69
C GLU A 584 -21.55 -0.60 35.05
N ARG A 585 -21.72 -1.84 35.51
CA ARG A 585 -21.07 -3.03 34.91
C ARG A 585 -21.52 -3.27 33.47
N LEU A 586 -22.74 -2.90 33.07
CA LEU A 586 -23.19 -3.00 31.67
C LEU A 586 -22.36 -2.09 30.78
N LEU A 587 -22.05 -0.87 31.22
CA LEU A 587 -21.26 0.08 30.41
C LEU A 587 -19.85 -0.46 30.15
N HIS A 588 -19.23 -1.05 31.17
CA HIS A 588 -17.92 -1.69 30.99
C HIS A 588 -17.98 -2.81 29.94
N VAL A 589 -18.98 -3.68 30.03
CA VAL A 589 -19.16 -4.80 29.08
C VAL A 589 -19.45 -4.30 27.67
N VAL A 590 -20.35 -3.32 27.53
CA VAL A 590 -20.71 -2.72 26.24
C VAL A 590 -19.49 -2.04 25.61
N ASN A 591 -18.74 -1.25 26.37
CA ASN A 591 -17.55 -0.58 25.86
C ASN A 591 -16.45 -1.59 25.49
N ALA A 592 -16.30 -2.68 26.24
CA ALA A 592 -15.39 -3.76 25.89
C ALA A 592 -15.79 -4.42 24.57
N PHE A 593 -17.08 -4.74 24.39
CA PHE A 593 -17.60 -5.29 23.14
C PHE A 593 -17.45 -4.31 21.96
N LEU A 594 -17.77 -3.03 22.15
CA LEU A 594 -17.64 -2.01 21.09
C LEU A 594 -16.18 -1.80 20.67
N ARG A 595 -15.23 -1.83 21.60
CA ARG A 595 -13.80 -1.77 21.27
C ARG A 595 -13.35 -3.03 20.53
N GLN A 596 -13.72 -4.22 21.03
CA GLN A 596 -13.31 -5.48 20.42
C GLN A 596 -13.93 -5.68 19.03
N SER A 597 -15.21 -5.34 18.85
CA SER A 597 -15.93 -5.52 17.59
C SER A 597 -15.63 -4.47 16.53
N TYR A 598 -14.79 -3.46 16.84
CA TYR A 598 -14.34 -2.46 15.87
C TYR A 598 -13.52 -3.11 14.74
N VAL A 599 -12.68 -4.09 15.09
CA VAL A 599 -11.80 -4.79 14.13
C VAL A 599 -12.50 -5.94 13.40
N TYR A 600 -13.75 -6.25 13.71
CA TYR A 600 -14.44 -7.39 13.08
C TYR A 600 -14.67 -7.20 11.59
N PRO A 601 -15.18 -6.05 11.08
CA PRO A 601 -15.35 -5.87 9.64
C PRO A 601 -14.07 -6.12 8.83
N PRO A 602 -12.92 -5.47 9.12
CA PRO A 602 -11.71 -5.69 8.33
C PRO A 602 -11.15 -7.12 8.46
N LEU A 603 -11.31 -7.77 9.62
CA LEU A 603 -10.88 -9.17 9.76
C LEU A 603 -11.78 -10.15 9.01
N LEU A 604 -13.09 -9.88 8.89
CA LEU A 604 -13.99 -10.72 8.10
C LEU A 604 -13.72 -10.59 6.59
N THR A 605 -13.12 -9.48 6.15
CA THR A 605 -12.61 -9.22 4.80
C THR A 605 -11.08 -9.27 4.76
N PHE A 606 -10.48 -10.26 5.43
CA PHE A 606 -9.04 -10.34 5.69
C PHE A 606 -8.18 -10.12 4.44
N GLY A 607 -8.48 -10.79 3.31
CA GLY A 607 -7.68 -10.68 2.10
C GLY A 607 -7.66 -9.26 1.50
N GLU A 608 -8.79 -8.54 1.52
CA GLU A 608 -8.84 -7.14 1.06
C GLU A 608 -8.05 -6.24 2.01
N THR A 609 -8.26 -6.42 3.32
CA THR A 609 -7.55 -5.64 4.35
C THR A 609 -6.05 -5.90 4.31
N LEU A 610 -5.61 -7.13 4.01
CA LEU A 610 -4.20 -7.48 3.83
C LEU A 610 -3.56 -6.65 2.71
N GLN A 611 -4.24 -6.51 1.57
CA GLN A 611 -3.78 -5.66 0.47
C GLN A 611 -3.71 -4.19 0.89
N GLN A 612 -4.76 -3.67 1.53
CA GLN A 612 -4.81 -2.27 1.98
C GLN A 612 -3.74 -1.95 3.04
N CYS A 613 -3.34 -2.92 3.88
CA CYS A 613 -2.24 -2.76 4.83
C CYS A 613 -0.85 -2.80 4.17
N CYS A 614 -0.73 -3.30 2.94
CA CYS A 614 0.52 -3.47 2.21
C CYS A 614 0.62 -2.58 0.95
N ASP A 615 -0.29 -1.61 0.80
CA ASP A 615 -0.36 -0.78 -0.41
C ASP A 615 0.83 0.20 -0.48
N LEU A 616 1.71 -0.04 -1.44
CA LEU A 616 2.87 0.80 -1.78
C LEU A 616 2.79 1.35 -3.22
N SER A 617 1.62 1.23 -3.86
CA SER A 617 1.39 1.56 -5.27
C SER A 617 1.66 3.03 -5.62
N GLN A 618 1.56 3.92 -4.63
CA GLN A 618 1.65 5.37 -4.82
C GLN A 618 3.08 5.88 -5.05
N LEU A 619 4.11 5.04 -4.87
CA LEU A 619 5.51 5.43 -5.06
C LEU A 619 5.87 5.79 -6.51
N TRP A 620 5.15 5.24 -7.50
CA TRP A 620 5.42 5.48 -8.91
C TRP A 620 4.64 6.69 -9.49
N PHE A 621 3.38 6.86 -9.07
CA PHE A 621 2.51 7.88 -9.66
C PHE A 621 3.01 9.30 -9.35
N ARG A 622 2.84 10.21 -10.32
CA ARG A 622 3.44 11.55 -10.28
C ARG A 622 2.68 12.61 -11.08
N GLU A 623 1.35 12.48 -11.15
CA GLU A 623 0.51 13.34 -12.00
C GLU A 623 0.44 14.79 -11.48
N PHE A 624 0.54 15.00 -10.17
CA PHE A 624 0.60 16.34 -9.59
C PHE A 624 1.89 17.04 -10.00
N PHE A 625 3.06 16.41 -9.82
CA PHE A 625 4.32 17.00 -10.25
C PHE A 625 4.39 17.20 -11.77
N LEU A 626 3.79 16.32 -12.58
CA LEU A 626 3.68 16.50 -14.03
C LEU A 626 2.87 17.77 -14.38
N GLU A 627 1.72 17.99 -13.74
CA GLU A 627 0.90 19.19 -13.93
C GLU A 627 1.70 20.46 -13.59
N LEU A 628 2.49 20.45 -12.51
CA LEU A 628 3.35 21.58 -12.12
C LEU A 628 4.43 21.92 -13.13
N THR A 629 4.84 20.99 -14.00
CA THR A 629 5.79 21.29 -15.08
C THR A 629 5.19 22.15 -16.20
N MET A 630 3.88 22.41 -16.16
CA MET A 630 3.15 23.23 -17.13
C MET A 630 3.37 22.77 -18.58
N GLY A 631 3.44 21.46 -18.80
CA GLY A 631 3.63 20.83 -20.10
C GLY A 631 5.07 20.78 -20.60
N ARG A 632 6.05 21.13 -19.76
CA ARG A 632 7.48 20.92 -20.06
C ARG A 632 7.84 19.42 -20.07
N ARG A 633 7.22 18.64 -19.18
CA ARG A 633 7.38 17.18 -19.12
C ARG A 633 6.06 16.52 -19.51
N ILE A 634 6.14 15.53 -20.39
CA ILE A 634 5.03 14.59 -20.62
C ILE A 634 5.11 13.40 -19.64
N GLN A 635 6.33 13.03 -19.25
CA GLN A 635 6.65 12.07 -18.20
C GLN A 635 8.04 12.41 -17.63
N PHE A 636 8.35 11.95 -16.41
CA PHE A 636 9.68 12.04 -15.81
C PHE A 636 10.55 10.83 -16.21
N PRO A 637 11.88 11.00 -16.31
CA PRO A 637 12.78 9.91 -16.67
C PRO A 637 12.99 8.94 -15.48
N ILE A 638 13.53 7.76 -15.76
CA ILE A 638 13.58 6.64 -14.81
C ILE A 638 14.43 6.93 -13.57
N GLU A 639 15.45 7.79 -13.67
CA GLU A 639 16.29 8.22 -12.56
C GLU A 639 15.54 9.07 -11.51
N MET A 640 14.32 9.54 -11.83
CA MET A 640 13.41 10.20 -10.90
C MET A 640 12.30 9.27 -10.38
N SER A 641 12.27 8.02 -10.85
CA SER A 641 11.22 7.05 -10.51
C SER A 641 11.57 6.25 -9.27
N MET A 642 10.76 6.33 -8.21
CA MET A 642 11.09 5.68 -6.92
C MET A 642 11.37 4.17 -7.03
N PRO A 643 10.55 3.35 -7.73
CA PRO A 643 10.86 1.93 -7.88
C PRO A 643 12.24 1.68 -8.50
N TRP A 644 12.62 2.48 -9.51
CA TRP A 644 13.92 2.36 -10.16
C TRP A 644 15.06 2.93 -9.32
N ILE A 645 14.90 4.09 -8.67
CA ILE A 645 15.90 4.68 -7.77
C ILE A 645 16.33 3.66 -6.71
N LEU A 646 15.37 2.95 -6.12
CA LEU A 646 15.64 1.96 -5.07
C LEU A 646 16.32 0.70 -5.64
N THR A 647 15.82 0.20 -6.77
CA THR A 647 16.34 -1.01 -7.43
C THR A 647 17.75 -0.80 -7.98
N ASP A 648 17.95 0.27 -8.74
CA ASP A 648 19.20 0.61 -9.40
C ASP A 648 20.32 0.90 -8.39
N HIS A 649 19.98 1.48 -7.23
CA HIS A 649 20.95 1.73 -6.18
C HIS A 649 21.60 0.44 -5.66
N ILE A 650 20.85 -0.66 -5.53
CA ILE A 650 21.41 -1.97 -5.15
C ILE A 650 22.33 -2.51 -6.25
N LEU A 651 21.92 -2.38 -7.52
CA LEU A 651 22.70 -2.86 -8.66
C LEU A 651 24.01 -2.10 -8.83
N GLU A 652 24.00 -0.78 -8.62
CA GLU A 652 25.17 0.09 -8.76
C GLU A 652 26.16 -0.08 -7.60
N THR A 653 25.66 -0.14 -6.36
CA THR A 653 26.51 -0.32 -5.17
C THR A 653 27.00 -1.75 -5.00
N LYS A 654 26.31 -2.73 -5.60
CA LYS A 654 26.59 -4.17 -5.49
C LYS A 654 26.54 -4.64 -4.03
N GLU A 655 25.70 -3.99 -3.21
CA GLU A 655 25.63 -4.19 -1.78
C GLU A 655 25.18 -5.63 -1.44
N ALA A 656 26.09 -6.40 -0.85
CA ALA A 656 25.90 -7.83 -0.63
C ALA A 656 24.75 -8.16 0.32
N SER A 657 24.51 -7.30 1.32
CA SER A 657 23.42 -7.48 2.27
C SER A 657 22.04 -7.24 1.65
N MET A 658 21.97 -6.46 0.57
CA MET A 658 20.73 -6.02 -0.08
C MET A 658 20.41 -6.79 -1.37
N MET A 659 21.35 -7.60 -1.87
CA MET A 659 21.19 -8.31 -3.15
C MET A 659 19.98 -9.27 -3.17
N GLU A 660 19.64 -9.88 -2.03
CA GLU A 660 18.45 -10.76 -1.92
C GLU A 660 17.13 -9.97 -1.86
N TYR A 661 17.19 -8.64 -1.73
CA TYR A 661 16.03 -7.77 -1.57
C TYR A 661 15.60 -7.08 -2.88
N VAL A 662 16.45 -7.09 -3.91
CA VAL A 662 16.29 -6.27 -5.12
C VAL A 662 15.02 -6.57 -5.94
N LEU A 663 14.47 -7.79 -5.87
CA LEU A 663 13.22 -8.13 -6.55
C LEU A 663 11.99 -7.53 -5.87
N TYR A 664 12.03 -7.30 -4.55
CA TYR A 664 10.91 -6.67 -3.83
C TYR A 664 10.73 -5.19 -4.19
N SER A 665 11.82 -4.47 -4.48
CA SER A 665 11.72 -3.09 -4.96
C SER A 665 11.23 -3.03 -6.41
N LEU A 666 11.58 -4.01 -7.24
CA LEU A 666 11.08 -4.11 -8.61
C LEU A 666 9.58 -4.45 -8.64
N ASP A 667 9.09 -5.21 -7.66
CA ASP A 667 7.67 -5.54 -7.53
C ASP A 667 6.76 -4.35 -7.23
N LEU A 668 7.30 -3.20 -6.82
CA LEU A 668 6.49 -1.97 -6.69
C LEU A 668 5.77 -1.61 -8.00
N TYR A 669 6.32 -2.01 -9.15
CA TYR A 669 5.65 -1.85 -10.43
C TYR A 669 4.37 -2.68 -10.56
N ASN A 670 4.29 -3.86 -9.93
CA ASN A 670 3.06 -4.66 -9.89
C ASN A 670 1.97 -3.95 -9.08
N ASP A 671 2.33 -3.39 -7.91
CA ASP A 671 1.39 -2.61 -7.09
C ASP A 671 0.81 -1.43 -7.89
N SER A 672 1.68 -0.64 -8.53
CA SER A 672 1.26 0.51 -9.34
C SER A 672 0.45 0.09 -10.57
N ALA A 673 0.84 -0.99 -11.27
CA ALA A 673 0.11 -1.48 -12.43
C ALA A 673 -1.29 -1.98 -12.06
N HIS A 674 -1.41 -2.77 -10.99
CA HIS A 674 -2.69 -3.22 -10.48
C HIS A 674 -3.57 -2.04 -10.08
N TYR A 675 -3.01 -1.03 -9.40
CA TYR A 675 -3.74 0.19 -9.03
C TYR A 675 -4.20 1.00 -10.25
N ALA A 676 -3.36 1.14 -11.27
CA ALA A 676 -3.69 1.82 -12.52
C ALA A 676 -4.86 1.15 -13.25
N LEU A 677 -4.90 -0.19 -13.26
CA LEU A 677 -5.94 -0.98 -13.93
C LEU A 677 -7.26 -1.05 -13.13
N THR A 678 -7.19 -1.18 -11.80
CA THR A 678 -8.38 -1.50 -10.98
C THR A 678 -8.94 -0.30 -10.20
N ARG A 679 -8.10 0.67 -9.82
CA ARG A 679 -8.53 1.84 -9.03
C ARG A 679 -8.59 3.10 -9.89
N PHE A 680 -7.53 3.42 -10.63
CA PHE A 680 -7.56 4.56 -11.55
C PHE A 680 -8.34 4.25 -12.83
N ASN A 681 -8.31 3.00 -13.28
CA ASN A 681 -8.95 2.53 -14.51
C ASN A 681 -8.55 3.41 -15.71
N LYS A 682 -7.24 3.53 -15.96
CA LYS A 682 -6.66 4.31 -17.07
C LYS A 682 -5.58 3.51 -17.80
N GLN A 683 -5.79 3.29 -19.10
CA GLN A 683 -4.86 2.55 -19.96
C GLN A 683 -3.49 3.25 -20.06
N PHE A 684 -3.47 4.56 -20.34
CA PHE A 684 -2.21 5.29 -20.54
C PHE A 684 -1.25 5.23 -19.33
N LEU A 685 -1.78 5.10 -18.10
CA LEU A 685 -0.95 4.93 -16.91
C LEU A 685 -0.29 3.54 -16.91
N TYR A 686 -1.03 2.49 -17.28
CA TYR A 686 -0.47 1.15 -17.42
C TYR A 686 0.55 1.08 -18.56
N ASP A 687 0.24 1.70 -19.72
CA ASP A 687 1.15 1.74 -20.87
C ASP A 687 2.51 2.37 -20.50
N GLU A 688 2.49 3.42 -19.68
CA GLU A 688 3.70 4.09 -19.18
C GLU A 688 4.46 3.24 -18.14
N ILE A 689 3.75 2.57 -17.23
CA ILE A 689 4.37 1.63 -16.28
C ILE A 689 5.03 0.48 -17.03
N GLU A 690 4.35 -0.09 -18.02
CA GLU A 690 4.84 -1.19 -18.83
C GLU A 690 6.08 -0.78 -19.64
N ALA A 691 6.04 0.40 -20.28
CA ALA A 691 7.19 0.92 -21.01
C ALA A 691 8.39 1.19 -20.09
N GLU A 692 8.17 1.70 -18.89
CA GLU A 692 9.21 1.92 -17.89
C GLU A 692 9.82 0.60 -17.41
N VAL A 693 8.98 -0.39 -17.07
CA VAL A 693 9.44 -1.73 -16.68
C VAL A 693 10.25 -2.37 -17.78
N ASN A 694 9.83 -2.26 -19.04
CA ASN A 694 10.57 -2.85 -20.16
C ASN A 694 12.00 -2.30 -20.25
N LEU A 695 12.18 -0.98 -20.12
CA LEU A 695 13.50 -0.34 -20.12
C LEU A 695 14.33 -0.69 -18.88
N CYS A 696 13.73 -0.60 -17.69
CA CYS A 696 14.40 -0.85 -16.42
C CYS A 696 14.79 -2.32 -16.27
N PHE A 697 13.97 -3.25 -16.75
CA PHE A 697 14.25 -4.68 -16.65
C PHE A 697 15.39 -5.11 -17.58
N ASP A 698 15.49 -4.53 -18.77
CA ASP A 698 16.65 -4.74 -19.65
C ASP A 698 17.96 -4.28 -18.97
N GLN A 699 17.94 -3.10 -18.32
CA GLN A 699 19.08 -2.61 -17.55
C GLN A 699 19.37 -3.49 -16.32
N PHE A 700 18.33 -3.96 -15.63
CA PHE A 700 18.44 -4.87 -14.49
C PHE A 700 19.20 -6.14 -14.88
N VAL A 701 18.75 -6.82 -15.94
CA VAL A 701 19.39 -8.06 -16.42
C VAL A 701 20.82 -7.80 -16.86
N TYR A 702 21.09 -6.69 -17.56
CA TYR A 702 22.45 -6.33 -17.98
C TYR A 702 23.38 -6.12 -16.78
N LYS A 703 23.02 -5.21 -15.87
CA LYS A 703 23.85 -4.85 -14.70
C LYS A 703 24.05 -6.06 -13.78
N LEU A 704 23.01 -6.87 -13.58
CA LEU A 704 23.08 -8.07 -12.75
C LEU A 704 23.97 -9.15 -13.36
N ALA A 705 23.82 -9.46 -14.66
CA ALA A 705 24.65 -10.46 -15.31
C ALA A 705 26.13 -10.04 -15.37
N ASP A 706 26.40 -8.76 -15.65
CA ASP A 706 27.77 -8.22 -15.70
C ASP A 706 28.48 -8.35 -14.35
N GLN A 707 27.82 -7.92 -13.26
CA GLN A 707 28.40 -8.03 -11.92
C GLN A 707 28.54 -9.48 -11.43
N ILE A 708 27.62 -10.38 -11.79
CA ILE A 708 27.72 -11.81 -11.48
C ILE A 708 28.94 -12.42 -12.16
N PHE A 709 29.12 -12.17 -13.46
CA PHE A 709 30.27 -12.69 -14.20
C PHE A 709 31.59 -12.17 -13.62
N ALA A 710 31.68 -10.86 -13.40
CA ALA A 710 32.85 -10.23 -12.80
C ALA A 710 33.16 -10.81 -11.41
N TYR A 711 32.14 -11.02 -10.57
CA TYR A 711 32.29 -11.60 -9.23
C TYR A 711 32.93 -13.00 -9.28
N TYR A 712 32.37 -13.91 -10.09
CA TYR A 712 32.91 -15.27 -10.18
C TYR A 712 34.26 -15.34 -10.90
N LYS A 713 34.55 -14.41 -11.82
CA LYS A 713 35.87 -14.27 -12.44
C LYS A 713 36.94 -13.84 -11.43
N VAL A 714 36.66 -12.82 -10.62
CA VAL A 714 37.58 -12.36 -9.56
C VAL A 714 37.75 -13.43 -8.49
N MET A 715 36.69 -14.17 -8.15
CA MET A 715 36.76 -15.32 -7.24
C MET A 715 37.69 -16.41 -7.78
N ALA A 716 37.56 -16.79 -9.05
CA ALA A 716 38.42 -17.77 -9.69
C ALA A 716 39.90 -17.34 -9.66
N GLY A 717 40.21 -16.11 -10.08
CA GLY A 717 41.57 -15.57 -10.00
C GLY A 717 42.10 -15.52 -8.57
N SER A 718 41.25 -15.21 -7.59
CA SER A 718 41.66 -15.14 -6.19
C SER A 718 41.95 -16.51 -5.56
N LEU A 719 41.20 -17.54 -5.96
CA LEU A 719 41.40 -18.91 -5.53
C LEU A 719 42.73 -19.45 -6.04
N LEU A 720 43.03 -19.22 -7.32
CA LEU A 720 44.22 -19.73 -8.01
C LEU A 720 45.50 -18.92 -7.76
N LEU A 721 45.39 -17.66 -7.30
CA LEU A 721 46.58 -16.87 -6.98
C LEU A 721 47.36 -17.47 -5.80
N ASP A 722 48.67 -17.64 -6.00
CA ASP A 722 49.58 -18.26 -5.05
C ASP A 722 49.53 -17.61 -3.65
N LYS A 723 49.45 -18.45 -2.62
CA LYS A 723 49.29 -18.00 -1.24
C LYS A 723 50.58 -17.43 -0.67
N ARG A 724 51.74 -17.94 -1.08
CA ARG A 724 53.04 -17.41 -0.64
C ARG A 724 53.25 -16.01 -1.20
N LEU A 725 53.00 -15.80 -2.49
CA LEU A 725 53.03 -14.48 -3.11
C LEU A 725 52.14 -13.47 -2.37
N ARG A 726 50.90 -13.84 -2.05
CA ARG A 726 50.01 -12.98 -1.25
C ARG A 726 50.60 -12.60 0.10
N SER A 727 51.24 -13.55 0.79
CA SER A 727 51.88 -13.29 2.08
C SER A 727 53.09 -12.37 1.96
N GLU A 728 53.92 -12.54 0.93
CA GLU A 728 55.08 -11.69 0.67
C GLU A 728 54.63 -10.25 0.33
N CYS A 729 53.64 -10.10 -0.54
CA CYS A 729 53.07 -8.79 -0.87
C CYS A 729 52.49 -8.09 0.38
N LYS A 730 51.83 -8.83 1.28
CA LYS A 730 51.36 -8.28 2.56
C LYS A 730 52.52 -7.81 3.44
N ASN A 731 53.60 -8.59 3.54
CA ASN A 731 54.79 -8.24 4.32
C ASN A 731 55.50 -6.99 3.77
N GLN A 732 55.41 -6.77 2.45
CA GLN A 732 55.95 -5.60 1.76
C GLN A 732 55.02 -4.37 1.77
N GLY A 733 53.87 -4.44 2.44
CA GLY A 733 52.88 -3.36 2.46
C GLY A 733 52.05 -3.22 1.17
N ALA A 734 52.17 -4.16 0.23
CA ALA A 734 51.45 -4.20 -1.05
C ALA A 734 50.35 -5.28 -1.04
N THR A 735 49.48 -5.28 -0.03
CA THR A 735 48.50 -6.36 0.17
C THR A 735 47.54 -6.51 -1.01
N ILE A 736 47.48 -7.73 -1.58
CA ILE A 736 46.47 -8.09 -2.59
C ILE A 736 45.17 -8.43 -1.86
N HIS A 737 44.23 -7.50 -1.84
CA HIS A 737 42.95 -7.65 -1.15
C HIS A 737 42.14 -8.85 -1.66
N LEU A 738 41.44 -9.53 -0.75
CA LEU A 738 40.47 -10.56 -1.12
C LEU A 738 39.18 -9.89 -1.61
N PRO A 739 38.48 -10.48 -2.59
CA PRO A 739 37.21 -9.97 -3.03
C PRO A 739 36.16 -10.08 -1.90
N PRO A 740 35.31 -9.07 -1.71
CA PRO A 740 34.15 -9.18 -0.83
C PRO A 740 33.23 -10.32 -1.27
N SER A 741 32.61 -11.03 -0.32
CA SER A 741 31.58 -12.02 -0.62
C SER A 741 30.27 -11.33 -1.03
N ASN A 742 29.42 -12.02 -1.79
CA ASN A 742 28.12 -11.50 -2.23
C ASN A 742 27.06 -12.62 -2.29
N ARG A 743 25.78 -12.28 -2.49
CA ARG A 743 24.60 -13.14 -2.34
C ARG A 743 23.76 -13.22 -3.62
N TYR A 744 24.39 -13.58 -4.74
CA TYR A 744 23.69 -13.74 -6.03
C TYR A 744 22.93 -15.06 -6.18
N GLU A 745 23.13 -16.03 -5.28
CA GLU A 745 22.64 -17.40 -5.45
C GLU A 745 21.11 -17.49 -5.52
N THR A 746 20.39 -16.68 -4.75
CA THR A 746 18.92 -16.65 -4.73
C THR A 746 18.37 -16.10 -6.05
N LEU A 747 18.97 -15.03 -6.58
CA LEU A 747 18.65 -14.45 -7.89
C LEU A 747 18.91 -15.42 -9.03
N LEU A 748 20.05 -16.12 -8.99
CA LEU A 748 20.41 -17.15 -9.96
C LEU A 748 19.44 -18.34 -9.95
N LYS A 749 18.65 -18.54 -8.89
CA LYS A 749 17.66 -19.62 -8.80
C LYS A 749 16.27 -19.22 -9.26
N GLN A 750 16.01 -17.95 -9.59
CA GLN A 750 14.67 -17.52 -10.02
C GLN A 750 14.37 -17.98 -11.45
N ARG A 751 13.27 -18.71 -11.63
CA ARG A 751 12.82 -19.33 -12.89
C ARG A 751 11.50 -18.76 -13.39
N HIS A 752 10.75 -18.06 -12.56
CA HIS A 752 9.41 -17.57 -12.92
C HIS A 752 9.04 -16.26 -12.20
N VAL A 753 9.91 -15.25 -12.28
CA VAL A 753 9.68 -13.92 -11.70
C VAL A 753 8.33 -13.36 -12.19
N GLN A 754 7.44 -13.03 -11.26
CA GLN A 754 6.11 -12.53 -11.59
C GLN A 754 6.11 -11.02 -11.73
N LEU A 755 6.03 -10.51 -12.97
CA LEU A 755 6.09 -9.06 -13.24
C LEU A 755 5.13 -8.67 -14.36
N LEU A 756 4.23 -7.74 -14.06
CA LEU A 756 3.15 -7.26 -14.93
C LEU A 756 2.32 -8.40 -15.56
N GLY A 757 2.08 -9.48 -14.81
CA GLY A 757 1.38 -10.67 -15.27
C GLY A 757 2.21 -11.63 -16.13
N ARG A 758 3.50 -11.35 -16.36
CA ARG A 758 4.44 -12.26 -17.03
C ARG A 758 5.13 -13.13 -16.00
N SER A 759 5.51 -14.33 -16.43
CA SER A 759 6.42 -15.21 -15.72
C SER A 759 7.78 -15.20 -16.42
N ILE A 760 8.81 -14.64 -15.77
CA ILE A 760 10.12 -14.39 -16.38
C ILE A 760 11.17 -15.36 -15.82
N ASP A 761 11.83 -16.11 -16.70
CA ASP A 761 12.97 -16.95 -16.34
C ASP A 761 14.26 -16.12 -16.25
N LEU A 762 14.52 -15.55 -15.08
CA LEU A 762 15.69 -14.73 -14.81
C LEU A 762 16.99 -15.53 -14.95
N ASN A 763 17.02 -16.80 -14.49
CA ASN A 763 18.17 -17.69 -14.65
C ASN A 763 18.55 -17.83 -16.13
N ARG A 764 17.56 -18.07 -17.01
CA ARG A 764 17.80 -18.16 -18.45
C ARG A 764 18.38 -16.87 -19.01
N LEU A 765 17.82 -15.72 -18.64
CA LEU A 765 18.28 -14.42 -19.12
C LEU A 765 19.73 -14.14 -18.68
N ILE A 766 20.07 -14.42 -17.42
CA ILE A 766 21.44 -14.30 -16.91
C ILE A 766 22.38 -15.25 -17.65
N THR A 767 21.98 -16.52 -17.82
CA THR A 767 22.77 -17.56 -18.51
C THR A 767 23.19 -17.13 -19.90
N GLN A 768 22.30 -16.51 -20.67
CA GLN A 768 22.61 -16.02 -22.02
C GLN A 768 23.76 -15.00 -22.01
N ARG A 769 23.74 -14.03 -21.08
CA ARG A 769 24.77 -12.98 -21.00
C ARG A 769 26.08 -13.52 -20.42
N VAL A 770 25.99 -14.37 -19.41
CA VAL A 770 27.15 -15.03 -18.79
C VAL A 770 27.86 -15.94 -19.79
N SER A 771 27.12 -16.69 -20.60
CA SER A 771 27.68 -17.51 -21.68
C SER A 771 28.46 -16.65 -22.68
N ALA A 772 27.87 -15.55 -23.16
CA ALA A 772 28.57 -14.62 -24.05
C ALA A 772 29.84 -14.01 -23.42
N ALA A 773 29.81 -13.70 -22.12
CA ALA A 773 30.98 -13.18 -21.39
C ALA A 773 32.09 -14.24 -21.23
N MET A 774 31.74 -15.52 -21.10
CA MET A 774 32.69 -16.64 -21.12
C MET A 774 33.37 -16.76 -22.49
N TYR A 775 32.61 -16.77 -23.59
CA TYR A 775 33.16 -16.78 -24.95
C TYR A 775 34.10 -15.59 -25.18
N LYS A 776 33.67 -14.37 -24.81
CA LYS A 776 34.50 -13.16 -24.92
C LYS A 776 35.80 -13.26 -24.11
N SER A 777 35.78 -13.91 -22.95
CA SER A 777 36.99 -14.08 -22.13
C SER A 777 37.99 -15.06 -22.72
N LEU A 778 37.51 -16.11 -23.37
CA LEU A 778 38.35 -17.08 -24.08
C LEU A 778 38.94 -16.46 -25.34
N GLU A 779 38.10 -15.77 -26.12
CA GLU A 779 38.51 -15.00 -27.30
C GLU A 779 39.63 -14.00 -26.96
N LEU A 780 39.45 -13.23 -25.88
CA LEU A 780 40.45 -12.25 -25.43
C LEU A 780 41.77 -12.90 -25.00
N ALA A 781 41.73 -14.06 -24.32
CA ALA A 781 42.94 -14.76 -23.91
C ALA A 781 43.74 -15.25 -25.11
N ILE A 782 43.06 -15.85 -26.11
CA ILE A 782 43.69 -16.34 -27.34
C ILE A 782 44.20 -15.18 -28.20
N GLY A 783 43.37 -14.15 -28.40
CA GLY A 783 43.75 -12.96 -29.17
C GLY A 783 44.92 -12.19 -28.55
N ARG A 784 45.08 -12.23 -27.22
CA ARG A 784 46.26 -11.69 -26.56
C ARG A 784 47.52 -12.49 -26.85
N PHE A 785 47.43 -13.82 -26.81
CA PHE A 785 48.55 -14.69 -27.20
C PHE A 785 48.96 -14.43 -28.67
N GLU A 786 48.00 -14.27 -29.57
CA GLU A 786 48.26 -13.92 -30.98
C GLU A 786 48.97 -12.57 -31.18
N SER A 787 49.00 -11.70 -30.17
CA SER A 787 49.67 -10.40 -30.20
C SER A 787 51.03 -10.38 -29.49
N GLU A 788 51.44 -11.50 -28.91
CA GLU A 788 52.68 -11.65 -28.13
C GLU A 788 53.56 -12.79 -28.69
N ASP A 789 54.81 -12.86 -28.25
CA ASP A 789 55.77 -13.88 -28.68
C ASP A 789 55.47 -15.26 -28.05
N LEU A 790 56.23 -16.29 -28.45
CA LEU A 790 56.04 -17.66 -27.98
C LEU A 790 56.15 -17.83 -26.44
N THR A 791 56.89 -16.97 -25.75
CA THR A 791 57.10 -17.08 -24.29
C THR A 791 55.83 -16.77 -23.50
N SER A 792 54.93 -15.97 -24.08
CA SER A 792 53.63 -15.60 -23.49
C SER A 792 52.64 -16.76 -23.38
N ILE A 793 52.94 -17.93 -23.98
CA ILE A 793 52.07 -19.12 -23.90
C ILE A 793 51.84 -19.61 -22.46
N VAL A 794 52.77 -19.32 -21.54
CA VAL A 794 52.62 -19.63 -20.11
C VAL A 794 51.56 -18.74 -19.45
N GLU A 795 51.48 -17.46 -19.84
CA GLU A 795 50.41 -16.57 -19.39
C GLU A 795 49.06 -17.02 -19.96
N LEU A 796 49.03 -17.42 -21.24
CA LEU A 796 47.82 -17.97 -21.88
C LEU A 796 47.28 -19.18 -21.10
N ASP A 797 48.11 -20.16 -20.78
CA ASP A 797 47.68 -21.36 -20.04
C ASP A 797 47.10 -21.00 -18.67
N GLY A 798 47.78 -20.11 -17.94
CA GLY A 798 47.27 -19.57 -16.67
C GLY A 798 45.91 -18.87 -16.79
N LEU A 799 45.73 -18.06 -17.85
CA LEU A 799 44.45 -17.38 -18.13
C LEU A 799 43.34 -18.36 -18.52
N LEU A 800 43.66 -19.39 -19.31
CA LEU A 800 42.71 -20.45 -19.66
C LEU A 800 42.26 -21.24 -18.42
N GLU A 801 43.17 -21.49 -17.47
CA GLU A 801 42.81 -22.18 -16.22
C GLU A 801 41.95 -21.31 -15.30
N ILE A 802 42.18 -19.98 -15.26
CA ILE A 802 41.27 -19.04 -14.58
C ILE A 802 39.88 -19.06 -15.25
N ASN A 803 39.81 -19.07 -16.58
CA ASN A 803 38.55 -19.18 -17.31
C ASN A 803 37.85 -20.53 -17.02
N ARG A 804 38.58 -21.64 -16.95
CA ARG A 804 38.05 -22.96 -16.58
C ARG A 804 37.47 -22.96 -15.16
N MET A 805 38.17 -22.36 -14.21
CA MET A 805 37.67 -22.22 -12.84
C MET A 805 36.43 -21.32 -12.78
N THR A 806 36.40 -20.22 -13.56
CA THR A 806 35.23 -19.34 -13.66
C THR A 806 34.00 -20.10 -14.18
N HIS A 807 34.16 -20.87 -15.27
CA HIS A 807 33.13 -21.76 -15.81
C HIS A 807 32.62 -22.74 -14.76
N LYS A 808 33.53 -23.40 -14.02
CA LYS A 808 33.18 -24.37 -12.97
C LYS A 808 32.36 -23.75 -11.84
N LEU A 809 32.68 -22.52 -11.42
CA LEU A 809 31.94 -21.82 -10.37
C LEU A 809 30.54 -21.43 -10.83
N LEU A 810 30.41 -20.90 -12.06
CA LEU A 810 29.13 -20.49 -12.64
C LEU A 810 28.21 -21.68 -12.94
N SER A 811 28.78 -22.80 -13.39
CA SER A 811 28.05 -24.03 -13.74
C SER A 811 27.35 -24.70 -12.54
N LYS A 812 27.63 -24.25 -11.30
CA LYS A 812 26.89 -24.69 -10.11
C LYS A 812 25.44 -24.19 -10.11
N TYR A 813 25.17 -23.08 -10.79
CA TYR A 813 23.87 -22.40 -10.77
C TYR A 813 23.28 -22.23 -12.17
N LEU A 814 24.11 -22.21 -13.21
CA LEU A 814 23.74 -21.95 -14.59
C LEU A 814 24.04 -23.16 -15.49
N THR A 815 23.23 -23.36 -16.52
CA THR A 815 23.51 -24.36 -17.56
C THR A 815 24.27 -23.71 -18.71
N LEU A 816 25.59 -23.88 -18.73
CA LEU A 816 26.48 -23.40 -19.79
C LEU A 816 26.89 -24.55 -20.71
N ASP A 817 27.31 -24.23 -21.94
CA ASP A 817 28.03 -25.18 -22.79
C ASP A 817 29.28 -25.71 -22.06
N SER A 818 29.75 -26.89 -22.43
CA SER A 818 30.96 -27.44 -21.82
C SER A 818 32.16 -26.53 -22.09
N PHE A 819 33.07 -26.41 -21.12
CA PHE A 819 34.25 -25.56 -21.28
C PHE A 819 35.07 -25.93 -22.52
N ASP A 820 35.19 -27.23 -22.84
CA ASP A 820 35.93 -27.69 -24.02
C ASP A 820 35.27 -27.25 -25.33
N ALA A 821 33.93 -27.29 -25.40
CA ALA A 821 33.20 -26.78 -26.56
C ALA A 821 33.43 -25.27 -26.74
N MET A 822 33.26 -24.48 -25.66
CA MET A 822 33.49 -23.03 -25.69
C MET A 822 34.93 -22.69 -26.08
N PHE A 823 35.91 -23.41 -25.55
CA PHE A 823 37.32 -23.21 -25.84
C PHE A 823 37.65 -23.57 -27.29
N ARG A 824 37.19 -24.72 -27.79
CA ARG A 824 37.41 -25.10 -29.20
C ARG A 824 36.78 -24.11 -30.15
N GLU A 825 35.60 -23.61 -29.84
CA GLU A 825 34.95 -22.59 -30.67
C GLU A 825 35.77 -21.30 -30.71
N ALA A 826 36.15 -20.73 -29.57
CA ALA A 826 37.01 -19.54 -29.52
C ALA A 826 38.37 -19.77 -30.20
N ASN A 827 38.94 -20.96 -30.07
CA ASN A 827 40.19 -21.36 -30.73
C ASN A 827 40.02 -21.70 -32.22
N HIS A 828 38.82 -21.54 -32.80
CA HIS A 828 38.46 -21.93 -34.17
C HIS A 828 38.82 -23.39 -34.51
N ASN A 829 38.74 -24.29 -33.53
CA ASN A 829 39.15 -25.69 -33.60
C ASN A 829 37.95 -26.66 -33.54
N VAL A 830 36.80 -26.24 -34.07
CA VAL A 830 35.58 -27.07 -34.21
C VAL A 830 35.44 -27.58 -35.64
N SER A 831 35.52 -26.67 -36.61
CA SER A 831 35.41 -26.97 -38.06
C SER A 831 36.76 -26.98 -38.78
N ALA A 832 37.85 -26.68 -38.08
CA ALA A 832 39.21 -26.72 -38.61
C ALA A 832 40.07 -27.73 -37.84
N PRO A 833 41.08 -28.34 -38.50
CA PRO A 833 41.94 -29.36 -37.87
C PRO A 833 42.99 -28.79 -36.91
N TYR A 834 43.32 -27.50 -37.05
CA TYR A 834 44.29 -26.80 -36.21
C TYR A 834 43.68 -25.49 -35.72
N GLY A 835 43.69 -25.30 -34.41
CA GLY A 835 43.21 -24.07 -33.78
C GLY A 835 44.20 -22.91 -33.90
N ARG A 836 43.70 -21.72 -33.58
CA ARG A 836 44.45 -20.46 -33.53
C ARG A 836 45.75 -20.54 -32.75
N ILE A 837 45.72 -21.13 -31.55
CA ILE A 837 46.91 -21.30 -30.71
C ILE A 837 48.00 -22.08 -31.44
N THR A 838 47.64 -23.19 -32.11
CA THR A 838 48.60 -24.02 -32.85
C THR A 838 49.20 -23.27 -34.04
N LEU A 839 48.37 -22.51 -34.75
CA LEU A 839 48.81 -21.70 -35.88
C LEU A 839 49.77 -20.59 -35.44
N HIS A 840 49.45 -19.91 -34.32
CA HIS A 840 50.29 -18.85 -33.77
C HIS A 840 51.63 -19.38 -33.24
N VAL A 841 51.62 -20.53 -32.55
CA VAL A 841 52.88 -21.19 -32.13
C VAL A 841 53.79 -21.46 -33.34
N PHE A 842 53.25 -21.97 -34.44
CA PHE A 842 54.04 -22.20 -35.65
C PHE A 842 54.53 -20.88 -36.27
N TRP A 843 53.69 -19.84 -36.27
CA TRP A 843 54.05 -18.51 -36.73
C TRP A 843 55.23 -17.93 -35.96
N GLU A 844 55.16 -17.91 -34.62
CA GLU A 844 56.22 -17.41 -33.76
C GLU A 844 57.49 -18.26 -33.84
N LEU A 845 57.37 -19.58 -33.99
CA LEU A 845 58.52 -20.44 -34.25
C LEU A 845 59.28 -20.00 -35.51
N ASN A 846 58.55 -19.72 -36.59
CA ASN A 846 59.12 -19.36 -37.88
C ASN A 846 59.69 -17.93 -37.92
N TYR A 847 59.01 -16.98 -37.29
CA TYR A 847 59.30 -15.55 -37.44
C TYR A 847 60.08 -14.93 -36.27
N ASP A 848 60.09 -15.54 -35.08
CA ASP A 848 60.81 -15.03 -33.91
C ASP A 848 61.77 -16.06 -33.30
N PHE A 849 61.29 -17.24 -32.89
CA PHE A 849 62.10 -18.19 -32.13
C PHE A 849 63.33 -18.69 -32.90
N LEU A 850 63.14 -19.21 -34.12
CA LEU A 850 64.24 -19.70 -34.96
C LEU A 850 65.27 -18.61 -35.33
N PRO A 851 64.88 -17.39 -35.76
CA PRO A 851 65.86 -16.35 -36.11
C PRO A 851 66.51 -15.64 -34.90
N ASN A 852 65.83 -15.53 -33.76
CA ASN A 852 66.25 -14.62 -32.68
C ASN A 852 66.74 -15.30 -31.39
N TYR A 853 66.54 -16.61 -31.19
CA TYR A 853 66.91 -17.30 -29.95
C TYR A 853 68.19 -18.14 -30.07
N CYS A 854 68.91 -18.27 -28.95
CA CYS A 854 70.16 -19.04 -28.84
C CYS A 854 70.01 -20.15 -27.80
N TYR A 855 70.08 -21.40 -28.23
CA TYR A 855 70.03 -22.54 -27.32
C TYR A 855 71.34 -22.69 -26.51
N ASN A 856 71.22 -22.70 -25.19
CA ASN A 856 72.30 -23.01 -24.27
C ASN A 856 72.18 -24.45 -23.75
N GLY A 857 72.99 -25.34 -24.32
CA GLY A 857 72.99 -26.77 -23.98
C GLY A 857 73.37 -27.09 -22.53
N SER A 858 74.01 -26.17 -21.81
CA SER A 858 74.33 -26.36 -20.38
C SER A 858 73.12 -26.15 -19.47
N THR A 859 72.17 -25.30 -19.86
CA THR A 859 71.01 -24.93 -19.05
C THR A 859 69.68 -25.44 -19.61
N ASN A 860 69.68 -25.97 -20.85
CA ASN A 860 68.50 -26.39 -21.59
C ASN A 860 67.48 -25.24 -21.74
N ARG A 861 67.96 -24.08 -22.19
CA ARG A 861 67.17 -22.85 -22.40
C ARG A 861 67.55 -22.17 -23.70
#